data_AF-A0A8H6LZE9-F1
#
_entry.id   AF-A0A8H6LZE9-F1
#
_cell.length_a   1.000
_cell.length_b   1.000
_cell.length_c   1.000
_cell.angle_alpha   90.00
_cell.angle_beta   90.00
_cell.angle_gamma   90.00
#
_symmetry.space_group_name_H-M   'P 1'
#
loop_
_entity.id
_entity.type
_entity.pdbx_description
1 polymer ?
#
loop_
_entity_poly.entity_id
_entity_poly.type
_entity_poly.pdbx_seq_one_letter_code
_entity_poly.pdbx_strand_id
1 'polypeptide(L)'
;MGSSSRFSEPTNPKPNSPKTVTALRFSELFNLKLSENSRLLAFFGPLSAARLNRESDFDAVKLDPSEMAPPSAGNRHGKYREASLNLPNRHSLMPVVRRCWNHPLVDASAFVNQVYIMLVKTDPVSMEKTAEFEEGLEVPEGSVEQWKENGLLELVTGDYVFCRDRATSNNPADDVLAIMITGEEHHDAEARQEFDSAVRALLAVGHDGSTALEAEPQARKVQKARCYTLGNSVERQRRALAPAAAGKSEPGQKEKNVYQTLAEKLLKASSKMCETVSKLLPKKVQTALAANREVVNHPVVGTVDNLMGASVQINISKPLREDAVDRGIQEIGNFGSAHFDAKDHASSYTHMISNSVLPAGCEPGYFHILQLGAFTKLISFRGTVFSGRRKHGGTSPLLPTAVSAEELKDAFRFNAIHFPTSMSLDGLSRNALGSHPSKPRKKVKAKGKGKRVGKGNGKGKSARTQEDTDSESEGEGEVSEDGEGDKEDDDQVPFYVTPEMVNKMNDLFVEHASRRATYIKDGGLLMSRDDLMNHIGRSIYQVTSYLWRQVADDLGVEVDQAKHFESITYNAEDGSGRVPLKPWPCAPPISSVSKERLAAQEEFDEYEKKVLRFIPAVARSLPRRANDPLPVPETRTTKKQDQNQYLRAMIKKAERRAQSEKQMMKTLEKKAVERRKPLPQEESAVAWGERTGSDGEKDSEGDYQCRFLDELTSVILSDEVHTLKGELASYQASRPQPTAVDAFSELSASGMDKQITYCEAALHSQKFDNRLYRRQLMLSATAPWRWVDCTIANEVKERLVEREGGNGGNGGNGGGEGEGGSGEGGNGDKRGEDDWLTDMIATMRAMLLKQESTVVLCPKEQPRLAAISSMPFTYSNKFKRSRFQKTGDRLRNAIIETIREALPAWLGLIVEKPRIGRDRRVRAWFIDAITRSLGEDILMTDYTWQAYSRFKASHVIFSDRLYRTKNIEQALMDPFLHSLSQHPILKRGTSAQKTYKRLCNLIPDSV
;
A
#
# COMPACT_ATOMS: atom_id res chain seq x y z
N MET A 1 59.19 23.01 18.71
CA MET A 1 59.70 22.84 20.09
C MET A 1 59.64 24.19 20.79
N GLY A 2 59.19 24.24 22.05
CA GLY A 2 59.41 25.33 23.01
C GLY A 2 58.93 26.75 22.67
N SER A 3 57.89 27.22 23.36
CA SER A 3 57.92 28.45 24.20
C SER A 3 56.61 28.61 24.98
N SER A 4 56.65 29.37 26.07
CA SER A 4 55.50 29.66 26.93
C SER A 4 55.13 31.15 26.86
N SER A 5 53.84 31.48 26.97
CA SER A 5 53.42 32.80 27.46
C SER A 5 52.05 32.74 28.14
N ARG A 6 51.90 33.55 29.20
CA ARG A 6 50.62 33.86 29.86
C ARG A 6 50.10 35.19 29.31
N PHE A 7 48.80 35.30 29.02
CA PHE A 7 48.03 36.54 28.96
C PHE A 7 46.56 36.15 29.23
N SER A 8 46.00 36.50 30.40
CA SER A 8 45.27 37.75 30.72
C SER A 8 43.81 37.76 30.21
N GLU A 9 42.87 37.89 31.15
CA GLU A 9 41.42 38.03 30.88
C GLU A 9 41.10 39.31 30.08
N PRO A 10 40.16 39.28 29.12
CA PRO A 10 39.54 40.48 28.57
C PRO A 10 38.27 40.87 29.34
N THR A 11 38.10 42.17 29.55
CA THR A 11 37.00 42.78 30.33
C THR A 11 35.70 42.95 29.52
N ASN A 12 34.56 42.92 30.23
CA ASN A 12 33.22 43.18 29.67
C ASN A 12 33.06 44.61 29.11
N PRO A 13 32.55 44.79 27.88
CA PRO A 13 31.99 46.07 27.44
C PRO A 13 30.50 46.20 27.81
N LYS A 14 30.12 47.35 28.38
CA LYS A 14 28.71 47.72 28.58
C LYS A 14 28.06 48.11 27.25
N PRO A 15 26.80 47.72 26.96
CA PRO A 15 26.06 48.25 25.82
C PRO A 15 25.49 49.64 26.13
N ASN A 16 25.59 50.56 25.16
CA ASN A 16 24.99 51.89 25.21
C ASN A 16 23.49 51.86 24.85
N SER A 17 22.69 52.68 25.53
CA SER A 17 21.28 52.93 25.21
C SER A 17 21.09 53.89 24.03
N PRO A 18 20.06 53.68 23.19
CA PRO A 18 19.49 54.77 22.40
C PRO A 18 17.97 54.98 22.64
N LYS A 19 17.67 56.13 23.25
CA LYS A 19 16.60 57.10 22.90
C LYS A 19 15.17 56.62 22.62
N THR A 20 14.29 56.96 23.56
CA THR A 20 12.82 57.01 23.46
C THR A 20 12.34 58.14 22.53
N VAL A 21 11.46 57.85 21.56
CA VAL A 21 10.55 58.83 20.93
C VAL A 21 9.19 58.18 20.57
N THR A 22 8.13 58.70 21.21
CA THR A 22 6.71 58.77 20.79
C THR A 22 6.00 57.53 20.20
N ALA A 23 5.12 56.93 21.02
CA ALA A 23 3.95 56.20 20.55
C ALA A 23 2.68 57.06 20.74
N LEU A 24 1.95 57.36 19.67
CA LEU A 24 0.66 58.04 19.73
C LEU A 24 -0.46 57.05 20.01
N ARG A 25 -1.35 57.37 20.96
CA ARG A 25 -2.60 56.64 21.18
C ARG A 25 -3.64 57.10 20.15
N PHE A 26 -4.31 56.15 19.52
CA PHE A 26 -5.62 56.35 18.90
C PHE A 26 -6.57 55.29 19.43
N SER A 27 -7.28 55.63 20.51
CA SER A 27 -8.24 54.73 21.17
C SER A 27 -9.48 55.50 21.63
N GLU A 28 -10.08 56.25 20.70
CA GLU A 28 -11.35 56.96 20.88
C GLU A 28 -11.90 57.30 19.49
N LEU A 29 -12.90 56.51 19.03
CA LEU A 29 -13.94 56.83 18.02
C LEU A 29 -14.56 55.51 17.52
N PHE A 30 -15.65 55.07 18.14
CA PHE A 30 -16.97 54.98 17.51
C PHE A 30 -17.95 54.29 18.47
N ASN A 31 -18.89 55.08 18.98
CA ASN A 31 -20.05 54.60 19.72
C ASN A 31 -21.25 55.37 19.16
N LEU A 32 -22.15 54.69 18.43
CA LEU A 32 -23.61 54.90 18.43
C LEU A 32 -24.33 54.18 17.27
N LYS A 33 -25.43 53.51 17.64
CA LYS A 33 -26.62 53.16 16.85
C LYS A 33 -26.46 52.25 15.62
N LEU A 34 -27.00 51.05 15.75
CA LEU A 34 -28.33 50.77 15.15
C LEU A 34 -29.17 49.91 16.11
N SER A 35 -30.46 50.22 16.18
CA SER A 35 -31.43 49.62 17.10
C SER A 35 -32.45 48.76 16.35
N GLU A 36 -33.18 47.95 17.10
CA GLU A 36 -34.47 47.34 16.70
C GLU A 36 -34.46 46.40 15.49
N ASN A 37 -34.42 45.09 15.76
CA ASN A 37 -35.57 44.23 15.42
C ASN A 37 -35.52 42.88 16.14
N SER A 38 -36.27 42.79 17.24
CA SER A 38 -36.54 41.54 17.96
C SER A 38 -38.01 41.49 18.33
N ARG A 39 -38.86 40.95 17.45
CA ARG A 39 -40.23 40.45 17.71
C ARG A 39 -40.90 40.00 16.40
N LEU A 40 -40.95 38.68 16.17
CA LEU A 40 -42.14 37.99 15.67
C LEU A 40 -41.93 36.47 15.66
N LEU A 41 -43.01 35.74 15.96
CA LEU A 41 -43.18 34.29 15.77
C LEU A 41 -42.35 33.33 16.62
N ALA A 42 -42.59 33.39 17.93
CA ALA A 42 -42.76 32.15 18.69
C ALA A 42 -44.14 31.55 18.37
N PHE A 43 -44.21 30.47 17.59
CA PHE A 43 -45.37 29.57 17.51
C PHE A 43 -44.99 28.27 16.77
N PHE A 44 -44.64 27.22 17.51
CA PHE A 44 -45.01 25.81 17.31
C PHE A 44 -44.24 24.93 18.32
N GLY A 45 -44.96 24.12 19.09
CA GLY A 45 -44.38 23.26 20.13
C GLY A 45 -43.85 21.91 19.60
N PRO A 46 -43.08 21.17 20.41
CA PRO A 46 -42.37 19.97 19.96
C PRO A 46 -43.21 18.69 20.10
N LEU A 47 -43.11 17.79 19.12
CA LEU A 47 -43.54 16.39 19.26
C LEU A 47 -42.52 15.42 18.66
N SER A 48 -42.26 14.33 19.40
CA SER A 48 -41.48 13.14 19.04
C SER A 48 -39.97 13.28 18.76
N ALA A 49 -39.17 13.41 19.83
CA ALA A 49 -37.74 13.05 19.83
C ALA A 49 -37.35 12.35 21.15
N ALA A 50 -37.97 11.20 21.44
CA ALA A 50 -37.77 10.46 22.70
C ALA A 50 -37.67 8.94 22.49
N ARG A 51 -36.58 8.47 21.85
CA ARG A 51 -36.20 7.04 21.95
C ARG A 51 -34.73 6.65 21.67
N LEU A 52 -33.82 7.60 21.44
CA LEU A 52 -32.40 7.33 21.24
C LEU A 52 -31.56 8.31 22.08
N ASN A 53 -31.26 7.91 23.32
CA ASN A 53 -30.12 8.33 24.14
C ASN A 53 -30.22 7.63 25.50
N ARG A 54 -29.51 6.52 25.65
CA ARG A 54 -29.40 5.77 26.92
C ARG A 54 -27.97 5.26 27.21
N GLU A 55 -26.97 5.94 26.63
CA GLU A 55 -25.53 5.66 26.80
C GLU A 55 -24.75 6.95 27.16
N SER A 56 -25.24 7.72 28.14
CA SER A 56 -24.54 8.92 28.62
C SER A 56 -24.62 9.09 30.14
N ASP A 57 -24.45 8.00 30.89
CA ASP A 57 -24.14 8.07 32.33
C ASP A 57 -22.62 8.27 32.50
N PHE A 58 -22.20 9.51 32.26
CA PHE A 58 -20.94 10.06 32.78
C PHE A 58 -21.26 11.45 33.30
N ASP A 59 -21.06 11.68 34.60
CA ASP A 59 -21.38 12.94 35.25
C ASP A 59 -20.71 14.13 34.55
N ALA A 60 -21.53 14.95 33.89
CA ALA A 60 -21.10 16.23 33.36
C ALA A 60 -20.87 17.19 34.54
N VAL A 61 -19.67 17.12 35.13
CA VAL A 61 -19.20 18.10 36.12
C VAL A 61 -19.34 19.49 35.51
N LYS A 62 -20.31 20.27 36.01
CA LYS A 62 -20.51 21.67 35.64
C LYS A 62 -19.36 22.50 36.22
N LEU A 63 -18.24 22.51 35.50
CA LEU A 63 -17.13 23.41 35.78
C LEU A 63 -17.57 24.86 35.53
N ASP A 64 -17.14 25.77 36.40
CA ASP A 64 -17.40 27.19 36.28
C ASP A 64 -16.75 27.74 34.98
N PRO A 65 -17.46 28.52 34.15
CA PRO A 65 -16.89 29.14 32.95
C PRO A 65 -15.63 29.98 33.22
N SER A 66 -15.48 30.55 34.42
CA SER A 66 -14.28 31.28 34.84
C SER A 66 -13.06 30.37 35.08
N GLU A 67 -13.27 29.09 35.46
CA GLU A 67 -12.21 28.08 35.52
C GLU A 67 -11.80 27.55 34.14
N MET A 68 -12.61 27.76 33.09
CA MET A 68 -12.29 27.38 31.70
C MET A 68 -11.52 28.45 30.92
N ALA A 69 -11.25 29.60 31.51
CA ALA A 69 -10.35 30.59 30.93
C ALA A 69 -8.96 29.95 30.69
N PRO A 70 -8.30 30.19 29.54
CA PRO A 70 -6.95 29.67 29.32
C PRO A 70 -6.03 30.21 30.42
N PRO A 71 -5.19 29.36 31.04
CA PRO A 71 -4.28 29.81 32.09
C PRO A 71 -3.37 30.91 31.54
N SER A 72 -3.19 31.98 32.32
CA SER A 72 -2.20 33.00 31.98
C SER A 72 -0.82 32.34 31.86
N ALA A 73 0.02 32.85 30.96
CA ALA A 73 1.24 32.16 30.49
C ALA A 73 2.25 31.74 31.58
N GLY A 74 2.12 32.27 32.80
CA GLY A 74 2.92 31.91 33.98
C GLY A 74 2.40 30.74 34.84
N ASN A 75 1.16 30.25 34.65
CA ASN A 75 0.58 29.18 35.49
C ASN A 75 0.70 27.78 34.87
N ARG A 76 1.90 27.44 34.35
CA ARG A 76 2.18 26.16 33.65
C ARG A 76 2.40 24.95 34.57
N HIS A 77 2.41 25.15 35.89
CA HIS A 77 2.58 24.08 36.88
C HIS A 77 1.26 23.65 37.54
N GLY A 78 0.13 23.93 36.88
CA GLY A 78 -1.17 23.45 37.33
C GLY A 78 -1.27 21.92 37.23
N LYS A 79 -2.17 21.33 38.02
CA LYS A 79 -2.51 19.90 37.85
C LYS A 79 -3.08 19.67 36.45
N TYR A 80 -2.79 18.50 35.89
CA TYR A 80 -3.41 17.98 34.68
C TYR A 80 -4.95 18.07 34.78
N ARG A 81 -5.61 18.62 33.75
CA ARG A 81 -7.07 18.68 33.64
C ARG A 81 -7.49 18.48 32.19
N GLU A 82 -8.65 17.87 31.97
CA GLU A 82 -9.28 17.78 30.65
C GLU A 82 -10.81 17.98 30.74
N ALA A 83 -11.42 18.49 29.68
CA ALA A 83 -12.86 18.68 29.55
C ALA A 83 -13.32 18.32 28.14
N SER A 84 -14.52 17.73 28.00
CA SER A 84 -15.10 17.41 26.68
C SER A 84 -15.33 18.68 25.86
N LEU A 85 -14.86 18.70 24.62
CA LEU A 85 -15.10 19.79 23.68
C LEU A 85 -16.33 19.47 22.82
N ASN A 86 -17.37 20.31 22.90
CA ASN A 86 -18.56 20.15 22.08
C ASN A 86 -18.27 20.64 20.65
N LEU A 87 -18.23 19.72 19.69
CA LEU A 87 -18.13 20.00 18.26
C LEU A 87 -19.43 19.56 17.60
N PRO A 88 -20.28 20.49 17.13
CA PRO A 88 -21.63 20.17 16.62
C PRO A 88 -21.54 19.28 15.38
N ASN A 89 -22.53 18.40 15.17
CA ASN A 89 -22.66 17.52 13.99
C ASN A 89 -21.44 16.62 13.66
N ARG A 90 -20.43 16.53 14.54
CA ARG A 90 -19.23 15.71 14.33
C ARG A 90 -19.61 14.25 14.12
N HIS A 91 -19.11 13.65 13.04
CA HIS A 91 -19.47 12.29 12.68
C HIS A 91 -19.08 11.27 13.77
N SER A 92 -19.95 10.29 14.04
CA SER A 92 -19.79 9.35 15.16
C SER A 92 -18.56 8.42 15.08
N LEU A 93 -17.98 8.26 13.88
CA LEU A 93 -16.72 7.52 13.66
C LEU A 93 -15.47 8.42 13.72
N MET A 94 -15.62 9.74 13.83
CA MET A 94 -14.50 10.63 14.18
C MET A 94 -14.25 10.57 15.71
N PRO A 95 -13.00 10.74 16.17
CA PRO A 95 -12.70 10.69 17.60
C PRO A 95 -13.43 11.78 18.39
N VAL A 96 -13.89 11.44 19.60
CA VAL A 96 -14.41 12.42 20.58
C VAL A 96 -13.23 13.27 21.06
N VAL A 97 -13.42 14.60 21.07
CA VAL A 97 -12.36 15.56 21.42
C VAL A 97 -12.52 16.03 22.88
N ARG A 98 -11.43 16.01 23.64
CA ARG A 98 -11.29 16.73 24.91
C ARG A 98 -10.26 17.84 24.75
N ARG A 99 -10.51 19.00 25.36
CA ARG A 99 -9.50 20.04 25.56
C ARG A 99 -8.75 19.73 26.85
N CYS A 100 -7.44 19.98 26.86
CA CYS A 100 -6.54 19.61 27.94
C CYS A 100 -5.66 20.79 28.38
N TRP A 101 -5.34 20.82 29.66
CA TRP A 101 -4.45 21.79 30.29
C TRP A 101 -3.35 21.06 31.09
N ASN A 102 -2.11 21.57 31.03
CA ASN A 102 -0.93 20.99 31.69
C ASN A 102 -0.70 19.52 31.30
N HIS A 103 -0.53 19.28 29.99
CA HIS A 103 -0.39 17.93 29.44
C HIS A 103 1.08 17.46 29.51
N PRO A 104 1.40 16.38 30.24
CA PRO A 104 2.78 16.04 30.63
C PRO A 104 3.75 15.80 29.47
N LEU A 105 3.25 15.43 28.29
CA LEU A 105 4.07 15.25 27.10
C LEU A 105 4.53 16.56 26.42
N VAL A 106 4.03 17.72 26.83
CA VAL A 106 4.40 19.04 26.28
C VAL A 106 4.78 20.09 27.33
N ASP A 107 4.86 19.74 28.62
CA ASP A 107 5.19 20.68 29.71
C ASP A 107 6.54 21.42 29.50
N ALA A 108 7.49 20.78 28.79
CA ALA A 108 8.78 21.37 28.43
C ALA A 108 8.74 22.30 27.20
N SER A 109 7.64 22.36 26.45
CA SER A 109 7.51 23.19 25.26
C SER A 109 7.15 24.63 25.64
N ALA A 110 7.98 25.58 25.19
CA ALA A 110 7.71 27.00 25.42
C ALA A 110 6.45 27.50 24.68
N PHE A 111 6.06 26.84 23.58
CA PHE A 111 5.15 27.35 22.56
C PHE A 111 3.83 26.55 22.44
N VAL A 112 3.25 26.13 23.57
CA VAL A 112 1.94 25.46 23.60
C VAL A 112 0.82 26.50 23.68
N ASN A 113 -0.12 26.45 22.73
CA ASN A 113 -1.37 27.21 22.76
C ASN A 113 -2.49 26.37 23.38
N GLN A 114 -2.98 25.35 22.66
CA GLN A 114 -3.95 24.38 23.18
C GLN A 114 -3.45 22.94 23.03
N VAL A 115 -3.92 22.07 23.92
CA VAL A 115 -3.76 20.62 23.79
C VAL A 115 -5.14 19.98 23.66
N TYR A 116 -5.30 19.14 22.65
CA TYR A 116 -6.50 18.35 22.42
C TYR A 116 -6.19 16.87 22.53
N ILE A 117 -7.11 16.11 23.11
CA ILE A 117 -7.02 14.65 23.24
C ILE A 117 -8.20 14.05 22.47
N MET A 118 -7.88 13.24 21.48
CA MET A 118 -8.81 12.50 20.65
C MET A 118 -8.95 11.08 21.20
N LEU A 119 -10.14 10.75 21.70
CA LEU A 119 -10.44 9.43 22.26
C LEU A 119 -10.74 8.46 21.11
N VAL A 120 -9.84 7.49 20.92
CA VAL A 120 -9.88 6.48 19.87
C VAL A 120 -10.15 5.11 20.49
N LYS A 121 -10.95 4.26 19.85
CA LYS A 121 -11.09 2.84 20.19
C LYS A 121 -10.10 2.05 19.34
N THR A 122 -9.00 1.53 19.91
CA THR A 122 -7.96 0.84 19.10
C THR A 122 -8.24 -0.64 18.87
N ASP A 123 -9.38 -1.16 19.31
CA ASP A 123 -9.75 -2.56 19.07
C ASP A 123 -9.86 -2.86 17.56
N PRO A 124 -9.55 -4.09 17.10
CA PRO A 124 -9.51 -4.40 15.67
C PRO A 124 -10.81 -4.10 14.92
N VAL A 125 -11.98 -4.26 15.55
CA VAL A 125 -13.28 -4.06 14.90
C VAL A 125 -13.60 -2.57 14.75
N SER A 126 -13.30 -1.76 15.76
CA SER A 126 -13.40 -0.31 15.66
C SER A 126 -12.42 0.25 14.64
N MET A 127 -11.16 -0.23 14.63
CA MET A 127 -10.15 0.23 13.66
C MET A 127 -10.47 -0.16 12.21
N GLU A 128 -11.03 -1.35 11.98
CA GLU A 128 -11.53 -1.77 10.67
C GLU A 128 -12.64 -0.83 10.16
N LYS A 129 -13.68 -0.59 10.98
CA LYS A 129 -14.76 0.37 10.68
C LYS A 129 -14.27 1.81 10.48
N THR A 130 -13.29 2.26 11.27
CA THR A 130 -12.71 3.61 11.12
C THR A 130 -11.86 3.71 9.86
N ALA A 131 -11.18 2.64 9.43
CA ALA A 131 -10.42 2.63 8.18
C ALA A 131 -11.34 2.66 6.96
N GLU A 132 -12.43 1.88 6.94
CA GLU A 132 -13.46 1.92 5.89
C GLU A 132 -14.10 3.31 5.78
N PHE A 133 -14.38 3.95 6.92
CA PHE A 133 -14.86 5.33 6.97
C PHE A 133 -13.82 6.33 6.43
N GLU A 134 -12.57 6.21 6.86
CA GLU A 134 -11.46 7.08 6.43
C GLU A 134 -11.20 6.99 4.93
N GLU A 135 -11.27 5.79 4.34
CA GLU A 135 -11.11 5.58 2.89
C GLU A 135 -12.15 6.37 2.07
N GLY A 136 -13.38 6.53 2.57
CA GLY A 136 -14.45 7.29 1.93
C GLY A 136 -14.47 8.80 2.19
N LEU A 137 -13.53 9.36 2.96
CA LEU A 137 -13.49 10.80 3.27
C LEU A 137 -12.82 11.61 2.17
N GLU A 138 -13.50 12.64 1.66
CA GLU A 138 -12.91 13.61 0.73
C GLU A 138 -12.54 14.93 1.43
N VAL A 139 -11.76 15.78 0.75
CA VAL A 139 -11.47 17.13 1.24
C VAL A 139 -12.79 17.91 1.31
N PRO A 140 -13.16 18.49 2.46
CA PRO A 140 -14.48 19.08 2.62
C PRO A 140 -14.61 20.38 1.81
N GLU A 141 -15.69 20.49 1.05
CA GLU A 141 -16.09 21.74 0.40
C GLU A 141 -16.78 22.68 1.41
N GLY A 142 -16.91 23.97 1.06
CA GLY A 142 -17.59 24.98 1.87
C GLY A 142 -16.64 26.01 2.50
N SER A 143 -17.14 26.73 3.51
CA SER A 143 -16.38 27.70 4.30
C SER A 143 -15.89 27.11 5.65
N VAL A 144 -14.98 27.83 6.31
CA VAL A 144 -14.46 27.49 7.63
C VAL A 144 -15.56 27.35 8.68
N GLU A 145 -16.60 28.19 8.60
CA GLU A 145 -17.77 28.16 9.47
C GLU A 145 -18.56 26.87 9.24
N GLN A 146 -18.83 26.51 7.99
CA GLN A 146 -19.54 25.28 7.64
C GLN A 146 -18.75 24.04 8.09
N TRP A 147 -17.43 24.04 8.02
CA TRP A 147 -16.60 22.95 8.55
C TRP A 147 -16.71 22.83 10.08
N LYS A 148 -16.68 23.95 10.80
CA LYS A 148 -16.88 23.98 12.26
C LYS A 148 -18.29 23.55 12.66
N GLU A 149 -19.31 23.96 11.90
CA GLU A 149 -20.70 23.52 12.07
C GLU A 149 -20.88 22.02 11.80
N ASN A 150 -20.07 21.45 10.90
CA ASN A 150 -19.95 20.00 10.66
C ASN A 150 -18.98 19.28 11.63
N GLY A 151 -18.50 19.98 12.66
CA GLY A 151 -17.78 19.38 13.79
C GLY A 151 -16.29 19.16 13.54
N LEU A 152 -15.71 19.82 12.55
CA LEU A 152 -14.26 19.84 12.32
C LEU A 152 -13.58 20.84 13.27
N LEU A 153 -12.41 20.45 13.76
CA LEU A 153 -11.58 21.24 14.66
C LEU A 153 -10.58 22.08 13.86
N GLU A 154 -10.71 23.41 13.91
CA GLU A 154 -9.64 24.30 13.46
C GLU A 154 -8.48 24.26 14.47
N LEU A 155 -7.27 24.06 13.98
CA LEU A 155 -6.03 24.09 14.75
C LEU A 155 -5.21 25.32 14.34
N VAL A 156 -4.65 26.01 15.33
CA VAL A 156 -3.83 27.21 15.15
C VAL A 156 -2.41 27.01 15.68
N THR A 157 -1.57 28.04 15.63
CA THR A 157 -0.17 27.93 16.04
C THR A 157 -0.02 27.47 17.50
N GLY A 158 0.86 26.49 17.74
CA GLY A 158 1.12 25.95 19.07
C GLY A 158 0.09 24.92 19.53
N ASP A 159 -0.85 24.53 18.68
CA ASP A 159 -1.81 23.47 19.01
C ASP A 159 -1.21 22.07 18.84
N TYR A 160 -1.48 21.22 19.83
CA TYR A 160 -1.11 19.81 19.83
C TYR A 160 -2.37 18.94 19.90
N VAL A 161 -2.41 17.88 19.09
CA VAL A 161 -3.44 16.84 19.13
C VAL A 161 -2.79 15.51 19.48
N PHE A 162 -3.24 14.92 20.57
CA PHE A 162 -2.88 13.58 21.00
C PHE A 162 -4.03 12.59 20.76
N CYS A 163 -3.72 11.33 20.49
CA CYS A 163 -4.68 10.23 20.57
C CYS A 163 -4.51 9.47 21.90
N ARG A 164 -5.63 9.18 22.55
CA ARG A 164 -5.71 8.30 23.73
C ARG A 164 -6.60 7.10 23.41
N ASP A 165 -6.18 5.93 23.86
CA ASP A 165 -6.96 4.70 23.70
C ASP A 165 -8.01 4.59 24.81
N ARG A 166 -9.28 4.78 24.43
CA ARG A 166 -10.42 4.76 25.34
C ARG A 166 -10.59 3.42 26.08
N ALA A 167 -10.02 2.33 25.57
CA ALA A 167 -10.15 1.00 26.16
C ALA A 167 -8.99 0.62 27.10
N THR A 168 -7.77 1.13 26.87
CA THR A 168 -6.57 0.59 27.56
C THR A 168 -5.92 1.52 28.59
N SER A 169 -6.05 2.84 28.48
CA SER A 169 -5.44 3.75 29.46
C SER A 169 -6.12 5.11 29.56
N ASN A 170 -6.27 5.60 30.79
CA ASN A 170 -6.65 6.97 31.12
C ASN A 170 -5.43 7.84 31.51
N ASN A 171 -4.21 7.31 31.43
CA ASN A 171 -2.99 8.02 31.81
C ASN A 171 -2.49 8.91 30.66
N PRO A 172 -2.37 10.24 30.83
CA PRO A 172 -1.89 11.13 29.77
C PRO A 172 -0.44 10.90 29.33
N ALA A 173 0.38 10.15 30.09
CA ALA A 173 1.70 9.72 29.62
C ALA A 173 1.64 8.60 28.54
N ASP A 174 0.50 7.91 28.42
CA ASP A 174 0.26 6.86 27.43
C ASP A 174 -0.32 7.40 26.11
N ASP A 175 -0.55 8.70 26.04
CA ASP A 175 -1.03 9.37 24.84
C ASP A 175 0.02 9.35 23.72
N VAL A 176 -0.43 9.46 22.47
CA VAL A 176 0.40 9.43 21.25
C VAL A 176 0.17 10.72 20.46
N LEU A 177 1.24 11.41 20.08
CA LEU A 177 1.12 12.61 19.23
C LEU A 177 0.51 12.23 17.87
N ALA A 178 -0.49 12.99 17.43
CA ALA A 178 -1.18 12.76 16.16
C ALA A 178 -1.06 13.96 15.20
N ILE A 179 -1.14 15.20 15.74
CA ILE A 179 -0.91 16.45 15.01
C ILE A 179 -0.15 17.42 15.92
N MET A 180 0.80 18.19 15.38
CA MET A 180 1.33 19.41 16.01
C MET A 180 1.39 20.52 14.97
N ILE A 181 0.88 21.71 15.32
CA ILE A 181 0.86 22.88 14.45
C ILE A 181 1.89 23.91 14.91
N THR A 182 2.81 24.28 14.03
CA THR A 182 3.84 25.30 14.30
C THR A 182 3.65 26.53 13.42
N GLY A 183 4.41 27.58 13.70
CA GLY A 183 4.35 28.88 13.05
C GLY A 183 5.58 29.70 13.42
N GLU A 184 5.60 30.99 13.08
CA GLU A 184 6.80 31.82 13.17
C GLU A 184 7.52 31.82 14.52
N GLU A 185 6.77 31.80 15.62
CA GLU A 185 7.29 31.78 16.99
C GLU A 185 8.05 30.49 17.37
N HIS A 186 7.85 29.41 16.62
CA HIS A 186 8.54 28.12 16.81
C HIS A 186 9.90 28.07 16.13
N HIS A 187 10.27 29.10 15.37
CA HIS A 187 11.46 29.12 14.52
C HIS A 187 12.30 30.36 14.82
N ASP A 188 13.62 30.19 14.88
CA ASP A 188 14.55 31.30 15.01
C ASP A 188 14.45 32.25 13.79
N ALA A 189 14.71 33.54 14.03
CA ALA A 189 14.52 34.58 13.02
C ALA A 189 15.45 34.42 11.81
N GLU A 190 16.64 33.86 12.02
CA GLU A 190 17.63 33.58 10.98
C GLU A 190 17.14 32.47 10.04
N ALA A 191 16.76 31.29 10.57
CA ALA A 191 16.19 30.21 9.77
C ALA A 191 14.92 30.62 9.01
N ARG A 192 14.06 31.47 9.61
CA ARG A 192 12.90 32.04 8.90
C ARG A 192 13.33 32.93 7.73
N GLN A 193 14.30 33.81 7.93
CA GLN A 193 14.81 34.69 6.88
C GLN A 193 15.50 33.89 5.75
N GLU A 194 16.31 32.89 6.08
CA GLU A 194 16.94 32.00 5.11
C GLU A 194 15.89 31.21 4.31
N PHE A 195 14.87 30.68 4.98
CA PHE A 195 13.81 29.90 4.35
C PHE A 195 12.95 30.77 3.43
N ASP A 196 12.55 31.98 3.85
CA ASP A 196 11.82 32.92 3.00
C ASP A 196 12.65 33.36 1.79
N SER A 197 13.93 33.65 2.00
CA SER A 197 14.88 33.99 0.92
C SER A 197 15.02 32.86 -0.10
N ALA A 198 15.18 31.61 0.37
CA ALA A 198 15.26 30.43 -0.49
C ALA A 198 13.96 30.18 -1.27
N VAL A 199 12.81 30.33 -0.62
CA VAL A 199 11.48 30.19 -1.25
C VAL A 199 11.26 31.28 -2.31
N ARG A 200 11.56 32.54 -2.01
CA ARG A 200 11.45 33.64 -3.00
C ARG A 200 12.38 33.43 -4.20
N ALA A 201 13.62 33.00 -3.96
CA ALA A 201 14.56 32.70 -5.04
C ALA A 201 14.07 31.54 -5.95
N LEU A 202 13.39 30.56 -5.37
CA LEU A 202 12.82 29.40 -6.08
C LEU A 202 11.55 29.76 -6.87
N LEU A 203 10.70 30.60 -6.28
CA LEU A 203 9.42 31.05 -6.83
C LEU A 203 9.52 32.25 -7.79
N ALA A 204 10.67 32.93 -7.87
CA ALA A 204 10.88 34.07 -8.75
C ALA A 204 10.44 33.77 -10.19
N VAL A 205 9.68 34.68 -10.80
CA VAL A 205 8.86 34.37 -11.97
C VAL A 205 9.59 34.61 -13.29
N GLY A 206 9.52 33.62 -14.18
CA GLY A 206 9.91 33.75 -15.59
C GLY A 206 8.80 34.36 -16.44
N HIS A 207 9.14 34.90 -17.61
CA HIS A 207 8.19 35.60 -18.50
C HIS A 207 6.95 34.79 -18.94
N ASP A 208 6.96 33.47 -18.78
CA ASP A 208 5.87 32.55 -19.12
C ASP A 208 5.00 32.14 -17.90
N GLY A 209 5.29 32.68 -16.70
CA GLY A 209 4.59 32.33 -15.47
C GLY A 209 5.00 30.98 -14.87
N SER A 210 6.13 30.43 -15.29
CA SER A 210 6.89 29.38 -14.58
C SER A 210 7.74 30.01 -13.47
N THR A 211 8.15 29.23 -12.48
CA THR A 211 9.11 29.71 -11.47
C THR A 211 10.56 29.47 -11.90
N ALA A 212 11.52 30.12 -11.23
CA ALA A 212 12.95 29.97 -11.48
C ALA A 212 13.42 28.50 -11.40
N LEU A 213 12.82 27.69 -10.53
CA LEU A 213 13.06 26.25 -10.52
C LEU A 213 12.54 25.55 -11.78
N GLU A 214 11.34 25.91 -12.24
CA GLU A 214 10.67 25.26 -13.37
C GLU A 214 11.29 25.62 -14.73
N ALA A 215 11.95 26.78 -14.80
CA ALA A 215 12.78 27.18 -15.93
C ALA A 215 14.03 26.30 -16.10
N GLU A 216 14.51 25.65 -15.03
CA GLU A 216 15.71 24.82 -15.08
C GLU A 216 15.46 23.45 -15.74
N PRO A 217 16.23 23.05 -16.78
CA PRO A 217 16.03 21.79 -17.50
C PRO A 217 16.17 20.51 -16.65
N GLN A 218 16.72 20.63 -15.43
CA GLN A 218 16.85 19.53 -14.46
C GLN A 218 15.58 19.32 -13.61
N ALA A 219 14.68 20.31 -13.50
CA ALA A 219 13.46 20.14 -12.74
C ALA A 219 12.59 19.01 -13.33
N ARG A 220 12.19 18.07 -12.47
CA ARG A 220 11.37 16.91 -12.86
C ARG A 220 10.09 16.89 -12.04
N LYS A 221 8.98 17.18 -12.72
CA LYS A 221 7.62 17.07 -12.21
C LYS A 221 7.30 15.61 -11.85
N VAL A 222 6.98 15.34 -10.59
CA VAL A 222 6.44 14.05 -10.16
C VAL A 222 5.06 13.88 -10.80
N GLN A 223 4.83 12.80 -11.53
CA GLN A 223 3.54 12.49 -12.19
C GLN A 223 2.97 13.62 -13.07
N LYS A 224 3.82 14.48 -13.66
CA LYS A 224 3.45 15.70 -14.42
C LYS A 224 2.81 16.83 -13.59
N ALA A 225 2.59 16.61 -12.29
CA ALA A 225 2.16 17.62 -11.31
C ALA A 225 3.31 18.58 -10.95
N ARG A 226 3.01 19.78 -10.43
CA ARG A 226 4.01 20.76 -9.94
C ARG A 226 4.56 20.38 -8.55
N CYS A 227 5.00 19.12 -8.47
CA CYS A 227 5.61 18.48 -7.31
C CYS A 227 7.05 18.09 -7.68
N TYR A 228 8.02 18.41 -6.83
CA TYR A 228 9.44 18.20 -7.12
C TYR A 228 10.15 17.56 -5.93
N THR A 229 10.74 16.39 -6.12
CA THR A 229 11.60 15.74 -5.11
C THR A 229 12.99 16.39 -5.13
N LEU A 230 13.41 16.95 -3.99
CA LEU A 230 14.71 17.60 -3.82
C LEU A 230 15.66 16.77 -2.94
N GLY A 231 15.12 16.07 -1.93
CA GLY A 231 15.88 15.28 -0.95
C GLY A 231 16.32 13.91 -1.47
N ASN A 232 16.18 12.88 -0.65
CA ASN A 232 16.32 11.50 -1.12
C ASN A 232 15.13 11.08 -2.01
N SER A 233 15.37 10.09 -2.86
CA SER A 233 14.42 9.49 -3.79
C SER A 233 14.50 7.96 -3.73
N VAL A 234 13.37 7.28 -3.94
CA VAL A 234 13.23 5.82 -3.75
C VAL A 234 12.87 5.11 -5.05
N GLU A 235 13.75 4.22 -5.53
CA GLU A 235 13.43 3.27 -6.59
C GLU A 235 12.79 2.00 -6.00
N ARG A 236 11.46 2.02 -5.87
CA ARG A 236 10.67 0.96 -5.21
C ARG A 236 10.97 -0.45 -5.71
N GLN A 237 11.15 -0.65 -7.02
CA GLN A 237 11.37 -1.98 -7.61
C GLN A 237 12.69 -2.61 -7.16
N ARG A 238 13.77 -1.81 -7.09
CA ARG A 238 15.10 -2.24 -6.63
C ARG A 238 15.35 -2.06 -5.13
N ARG A 239 14.39 -1.46 -4.42
CA ARG A 239 14.53 -0.91 -3.07
C ARG A 239 15.69 0.09 -2.91
N ALA A 240 16.11 0.75 -3.99
CA ALA A 240 17.26 1.66 -3.91
C ALA A 240 16.86 3.02 -3.34
N LEU A 241 17.71 3.60 -2.50
CA LEU A 241 17.60 4.96 -1.97
C LEU A 241 18.82 5.75 -2.45
N ALA A 242 18.58 6.92 -3.03
CA ALA A 242 19.62 7.77 -3.60
C ALA A 242 19.22 9.26 -3.51
N PRO A 243 20.16 10.21 -3.57
CA PRO A 243 19.83 11.61 -3.80
C PRO A 243 18.96 11.80 -5.04
N ALA A 244 18.05 12.78 -5.02
CA ALA A 244 17.14 13.04 -6.14
C ALA A 244 17.91 13.23 -7.46
N ALA A 245 17.52 12.48 -8.49
CA ALA A 245 18.22 12.47 -9.78
C ALA A 245 18.32 13.85 -10.47
N ALA A 246 17.42 14.78 -10.14
CA ALA A 246 17.46 16.15 -10.61
C ALA A 246 18.64 16.97 -10.03
N GLY A 247 19.03 16.71 -8.78
CA GLY A 247 20.14 17.39 -8.11
C GLY A 247 21.53 16.87 -8.48
N LYS A 248 21.59 15.87 -9.37
CA LYS A 248 22.81 15.17 -9.75
C LYS A 248 23.83 16.08 -10.43
N SER A 249 25.09 15.95 -10.01
CA SER A 249 26.23 16.63 -10.64
C SER A 249 26.67 15.92 -11.93
N GLU A 250 26.98 16.68 -12.96
CA GLU A 250 27.53 16.17 -14.22
C GLU A 250 29.02 15.77 -14.09
N PRO A 251 29.58 14.97 -15.01
CA PRO A 251 31.00 14.66 -15.03
C PRO A 251 31.84 15.93 -15.23
N GLY A 252 32.89 16.11 -14.40
CA GLY A 252 33.78 17.28 -14.49
C GLY A 252 33.19 18.61 -14.01
N GLN A 253 31.93 18.62 -13.55
CA GLN A 253 31.30 19.80 -12.98
C GLN A 253 31.98 20.19 -11.65
N LYS A 254 32.63 21.36 -11.62
CA LYS A 254 33.31 21.90 -10.42
C LYS A 254 32.42 22.78 -9.56
N GLU A 255 31.46 23.46 -10.19
CA GLU A 255 30.57 24.45 -9.56
C GLU A 255 29.12 23.99 -9.67
N LYS A 256 28.31 24.28 -8.65
CA LYS A 256 26.88 23.97 -8.64
C LYS A 256 26.17 24.81 -9.70
N ASN A 257 25.25 24.19 -10.44
CA ASN A 257 24.41 24.92 -11.37
C ASN A 257 23.27 25.66 -10.64
N VAL A 258 22.41 26.36 -11.39
CA VAL A 258 21.30 27.16 -10.81
C VAL A 258 20.32 26.26 -10.07
N TYR A 259 19.83 25.17 -10.69
CA TYR A 259 18.94 24.20 -10.03
C TYR A 259 19.51 23.67 -8.72
N GLN A 260 20.76 23.19 -8.72
CA GLN A 260 21.43 22.68 -7.53
C GLN A 260 21.58 23.74 -6.44
N THR A 261 21.86 24.99 -6.83
CA THR A 261 21.97 26.11 -5.88
C THR A 261 20.63 26.46 -5.25
N LEU A 262 19.54 26.47 -6.03
CA LEU A 262 18.18 26.67 -5.52
C LEU A 262 17.75 25.52 -4.59
N ALA A 263 17.97 24.28 -5.01
CA ALA A 263 17.64 23.08 -4.24
C ALA A 263 18.43 23.03 -2.92
N GLU A 264 19.75 23.25 -2.94
CA GLU A 264 20.58 23.26 -1.73
C GLU A 264 20.12 24.30 -0.71
N LYS A 265 19.91 25.54 -1.14
CA LYS A 265 19.50 26.64 -0.26
C LYS A 265 18.18 26.31 0.45
N LEU A 266 17.20 25.82 -0.31
CA LEU A 266 15.92 25.42 0.26
C LEU A 266 16.05 24.18 1.16
N LEU A 267 16.81 23.16 0.76
CA LEU A 267 17.02 21.96 1.56
C LEU A 267 17.64 22.31 2.91
N LYS A 268 18.71 23.12 2.93
CA LYS A 268 19.37 23.56 4.17
C LYS A 268 18.41 24.36 5.06
N ALA A 269 17.79 25.42 4.53
CA ALA A 269 16.90 26.29 5.31
C ALA A 269 15.65 25.54 5.82
N SER A 270 14.97 24.77 4.96
CA SER A 270 13.78 24.00 5.38
C SER A 270 14.11 22.87 6.36
N SER A 271 15.29 22.25 6.26
CA SER A 271 15.75 21.26 7.24
C SER A 271 16.08 21.91 8.57
N LYS A 272 16.61 23.14 8.59
CA LYS A 272 16.82 23.89 9.84
C LYS A 272 15.49 24.18 10.54
N MET A 273 14.47 24.59 9.78
CA MET A 273 13.10 24.71 10.28
C MET A 273 12.57 23.37 10.83
N CYS A 274 12.87 22.26 10.15
CA CYS A 274 12.49 20.89 10.54
C CYS A 274 13.22 20.40 11.82
N GLU A 275 14.49 20.75 12.01
CA GLU A 275 15.29 20.51 13.21
C GLU A 275 14.66 21.19 14.43
N THR A 276 14.35 22.49 14.34
CA THR A 276 13.80 23.25 15.48
C THR A 276 12.46 22.66 15.92
N VAL A 277 11.65 22.19 14.96
CA VAL A 277 10.40 21.47 15.20
C VAL A 277 10.62 20.06 15.77
N SER A 278 11.65 19.35 15.32
CA SER A 278 12.01 18.03 15.86
C SER A 278 12.35 18.10 17.36
N LYS A 279 12.97 19.21 17.79
CA LYS A 279 13.31 19.50 19.19
C LYS A 279 12.09 19.81 20.08
N LEU A 280 10.92 20.05 19.49
CA LEU A 280 9.64 20.30 20.18
C LEU A 280 8.74 19.06 20.30
N LEU A 281 9.09 17.95 19.65
CA LEU A 281 8.37 16.68 19.78
C LEU A 281 8.46 16.15 21.23
N PRO A 282 7.48 15.38 21.73
CA PRO A 282 7.55 14.75 23.05
C PRO A 282 8.85 13.97 23.24
N LYS A 283 9.49 14.03 24.42
CA LYS A 283 10.89 13.57 24.54
C LYS A 283 11.10 12.10 24.15
N LYS A 284 10.15 11.22 24.49
CA LYS A 284 10.18 9.79 24.06
C LYS A 284 10.14 9.62 22.55
N VAL A 285 9.42 10.48 21.82
CA VAL A 285 9.40 10.48 20.35
C VAL A 285 10.77 10.85 19.80
N GLN A 286 11.41 11.89 20.36
CA GLN A 286 12.77 12.28 19.95
C GLN A 286 13.76 11.12 20.18
N THR A 287 13.73 10.50 21.36
CA THR A 287 14.61 9.38 21.71
C THR A 287 14.42 8.21 20.76
N ALA A 288 13.19 7.76 20.53
CA ALA A 288 12.90 6.63 19.65
C ALA A 288 13.29 6.88 18.18
N LEU A 289 13.02 8.08 17.63
CA LEU A 289 13.42 8.43 16.26
C LEU A 289 14.95 8.52 16.11
N ALA A 290 15.64 9.09 17.10
CA ALA A 290 17.10 9.13 17.12
C ALA A 290 17.72 7.73 17.26
N ALA A 291 17.14 6.87 18.12
CA ALA A 291 17.55 5.50 18.32
C ALA A 291 17.43 4.68 17.03
N ASN A 292 16.28 4.73 16.34
CA ASN A 292 16.11 4.04 15.06
C ASN A 292 17.12 4.50 14.02
N ARG A 293 17.33 5.83 13.88
CA ARG A 293 18.31 6.37 12.94
C ARG A 293 19.72 5.84 13.21
N GLU A 294 20.14 5.77 14.46
CA GLU A 294 21.42 5.16 14.84
C GLU A 294 21.46 3.66 14.53
N VAL A 295 20.34 2.94 14.61
CA VAL A 295 20.26 1.52 14.24
C VAL A 295 20.34 1.30 12.72
N VAL A 296 19.67 2.12 11.90
CA VAL A 296 19.54 1.85 10.45
C VAL A 296 20.54 2.61 9.56
N ASN A 297 21.27 3.61 10.09
CA ASN A 297 22.15 4.49 9.31
C ASN A 297 21.40 5.24 8.18
N HIS A 298 20.20 5.72 8.49
CA HIS A 298 19.34 6.47 7.57
C HIS A 298 20.02 7.80 7.15
N PRO A 299 20.13 8.11 5.84
CA PRO A 299 20.74 9.35 5.36
C PRO A 299 19.87 10.56 5.72
N VAL A 300 20.46 11.53 6.39
CA VAL A 300 19.80 12.76 6.83
C VAL A 300 19.76 13.80 5.70
N VAL A 301 18.80 14.72 5.76
CA VAL A 301 18.76 15.89 4.87
C VAL A 301 18.86 17.18 5.68
N GLY A 302 19.72 18.06 5.21
CA GLY A 302 20.15 19.32 5.83
C GLY A 302 21.05 19.10 7.03
N THR A 303 20.45 19.12 8.23
CA THR A 303 21.18 19.14 9.51
C THR A 303 21.06 17.82 10.25
N VAL A 304 22.11 17.44 10.98
CA VAL A 304 22.20 16.20 11.78
C VAL A 304 21.03 15.98 12.75
N ASP A 305 20.32 17.03 13.15
CA ASP A 305 19.21 16.98 14.12
C ASP A 305 17.82 16.86 13.47
N ASN A 306 17.72 16.73 12.14
CA ASN A 306 16.47 16.43 11.45
C ASN A 306 16.05 14.97 11.70
N LEU A 307 15.08 14.76 12.59
CA LEU A 307 14.58 13.43 12.99
C LEU A 307 13.33 12.97 12.21
N MET A 308 12.69 13.84 11.43
CA MET A 308 11.37 13.57 10.88
C MET A 308 11.39 12.89 9.49
N GLY A 309 12.32 13.23 8.59
CA GLY A 309 12.34 12.58 7.26
C GLY A 309 13.62 12.70 6.44
N ALA A 310 14.02 11.59 5.80
CA ALA A 310 15.07 11.55 4.76
C ALA A 310 14.68 12.24 3.45
N SER A 311 13.40 12.46 3.18
CA SER A 311 12.94 12.84 1.84
C SER A 311 12.26 14.19 1.89
N VAL A 312 12.56 15.04 0.92
CA VAL A 312 11.98 16.38 0.80
C VAL A 312 11.35 16.51 -0.57
N GLN A 313 10.05 16.80 -0.59
CA GLN A 313 9.30 17.19 -1.77
C GLN A 313 8.82 18.63 -1.58
N ILE A 314 8.74 19.40 -2.66
CA ILE A 314 7.99 20.65 -2.67
C ILE A 314 6.74 20.52 -3.55
N ASN A 315 5.68 21.20 -3.13
CA ASN A 315 4.42 21.31 -3.87
C ASN A 315 4.16 22.79 -4.17
N ILE A 316 4.07 23.14 -5.46
CA ILE A 316 3.80 24.50 -5.94
C ILE A 316 2.45 24.50 -6.64
N SER A 317 1.55 25.43 -6.30
CA SER A 317 0.26 25.58 -6.98
C SER A 317 -0.12 27.05 -7.11
N LYS A 318 -0.67 27.46 -8.24
CA LYS A 318 -1.31 28.78 -8.35
C LYS A 318 -2.58 28.84 -7.49
N PRO A 319 -2.91 30.01 -6.93
CA PRO A 319 -4.23 30.25 -6.35
C PRO A 319 -5.33 30.19 -7.42
N LEU A 320 -6.54 29.84 -7.00
CA LEU A 320 -7.75 29.92 -7.82
C LEU A 320 -8.47 31.26 -7.59
N ARG A 321 -9.33 31.64 -8.52
CA ARG A 321 -10.28 32.74 -8.28
C ARG A 321 -11.42 32.25 -7.38
N GLU A 322 -11.97 33.14 -6.56
CA GLU A 322 -13.10 32.87 -5.67
C GLU A 322 -14.36 32.33 -6.39
N ASP A 323 -14.55 32.73 -7.65
CA ASP A 323 -15.61 32.29 -8.57
C ASP A 323 -15.31 30.96 -9.31
N ALA A 324 -14.20 30.29 -9.02
CA ALA A 324 -13.88 28.99 -9.58
C ALA A 324 -14.87 27.90 -9.11
N VAL A 325 -15.45 27.17 -10.07
CA VAL A 325 -16.42 26.10 -9.84
C VAL A 325 -15.77 24.89 -9.18
N ASP A 326 -14.56 24.51 -9.61
CA ASP A 326 -13.74 23.50 -8.96
C ASP A 326 -12.73 24.20 -8.03
N ARG A 327 -12.73 23.83 -6.75
CA ARG A 327 -11.85 24.37 -5.70
C ARG A 327 -10.66 23.46 -5.37
N GLY A 328 -10.56 22.30 -6.04
CA GLY A 328 -9.46 21.34 -5.90
C GLY A 328 -8.13 21.86 -6.43
N ILE A 329 -7.02 21.27 -5.94
CA ILE A 329 -5.65 21.73 -6.30
C ILE A 329 -5.11 20.97 -7.51
N GLN A 330 -5.71 21.17 -8.68
CA GLN A 330 -5.38 20.42 -9.90
C GLN A 330 -3.89 20.46 -10.30
N GLU A 331 -3.19 21.57 -10.07
CA GLU A 331 -1.77 21.72 -10.48
C GLU A 331 -0.81 20.74 -9.79
N ILE A 332 -1.17 20.23 -8.61
CA ILE A 332 -0.38 19.22 -7.88
C ILE A 332 -0.97 17.80 -8.00
N GLY A 333 -1.97 17.59 -8.86
CA GLY A 333 -2.60 16.29 -9.08
C GLY A 333 -3.12 15.65 -7.80
N ASN A 334 -2.90 14.34 -7.63
CA ASN A 334 -3.40 13.58 -6.49
C ASN A 334 -2.89 14.12 -5.14
N PHE A 335 -1.73 14.78 -5.08
CA PHE A 335 -1.20 15.41 -3.86
C PHE A 335 -2.07 16.57 -3.33
N GLY A 336 -3.04 17.05 -4.12
CA GLY A 336 -4.05 18.02 -3.68
C GLY A 336 -5.33 17.38 -3.16
N SER A 337 -5.68 16.18 -3.66
CA SER A 337 -6.89 15.43 -3.31
C SER A 337 -6.77 14.72 -1.95
N ALA A 338 -7.84 14.06 -1.51
CA ALA A 338 -7.80 13.25 -0.30
C ALA A 338 -7.04 11.92 -0.55
N HIS A 339 -5.86 11.75 0.06
CA HIS A 339 -4.99 10.60 -0.18
C HIS A 339 -4.27 10.12 1.08
N PHE A 340 -3.63 8.96 0.98
CA PHE A 340 -2.69 8.44 1.98
C PHE A 340 -1.29 8.39 1.36
N ASP A 341 -0.26 8.79 2.11
CA ASP A 341 1.12 8.50 1.73
C ASP A 341 1.45 7.05 2.08
N ALA A 342 0.96 6.12 1.25
CA ALA A 342 1.06 4.67 1.46
C ALA A 342 2.52 4.12 1.44
N LYS A 343 3.53 5.00 1.42
CA LYS A 343 4.97 4.70 1.49
C LYS A 343 5.65 5.34 2.71
N ASP A 344 4.95 6.18 3.46
CA ASP A 344 5.47 6.75 4.69
C ASP A 344 5.52 5.71 5.81
N HIS A 345 6.49 5.89 6.71
CA HIS A 345 6.66 5.10 7.92
C HIS A 345 5.59 5.50 8.93
N ALA A 346 4.74 4.56 9.33
CA ALA A 346 3.58 4.84 10.17
C ALA A 346 3.93 5.43 11.55
N SER A 347 5.07 5.03 12.12
CA SER A 347 5.54 5.49 13.44
C SER A 347 6.42 6.75 13.40
N SER A 348 6.64 7.35 12.23
CA SER A 348 7.31 8.65 12.10
C SER A 348 6.33 9.71 11.58
N TYR A 349 6.79 10.96 11.50
CA TYR A 349 5.97 12.11 11.13
C TYR A 349 6.47 12.79 9.86
N THR A 350 5.52 13.15 9.02
CA THR A 350 5.67 14.08 7.92
C THR A 350 5.52 15.49 8.47
N HIS A 351 6.45 16.37 8.12
CA HIS A 351 6.43 17.80 8.46
C HIS A 351 6.28 18.62 7.20
N MET A 352 5.09 19.18 7.00
CA MET A 352 4.79 20.12 5.92
C MET A 352 4.91 21.55 6.42
N ILE A 353 5.69 22.38 5.73
CA ILE A 353 5.87 23.81 6.03
C ILE A 353 5.32 24.62 4.85
N SER A 354 4.26 25.40 5.05
CA SER A 354 3.80 26.41 4.08
C SER A 354 4.68 27.65 4.16
N ASN A 355 5.08 28.19 3.01
CA ASN A 355 5.52 29.58 2.91
C ASN A 355 5.09 30.18 1.57
N SER A 356 3.79 30.38 1.44
CA SER A 356 3.16 30.83 0.20
C SER A 356 3.40 32.32 -0.06
N VAL A 357 3.65 32.69 -1.31
CA VAL A 357 3.76 34.08 -1.77
C VAL A 357 2.43 34.44 -2.42
N LEU A 358 1.57 35.15 -1.69
CA LEU A 358 0.20 35.46 -2.12
C LEU A 358 -0.10 36.96 -1.95
N PRO A 359 -0.96 37.55 -2.81
CA PRO A 359 -1.45 38.93 -2.64
C PRO A 359 -2.18 39.14 -1.31
N ALA A 360 -2.18 40.39 -0.83
CA ALA A 360 -2.94 40.76 0.37
C ALA A 360 -4.45 40.47 0.18
N GLY A 361 -5.09 39.94 1.22
CA GLY A 361 -6.50 39.53 1.17
C GLY A 361 -6.78 38.18 0.48
N CYS A 362 -5.77 37.52 -0.09
CA CYS A 362 -5.90 36.15 -0.58
C CYS A 362 -6.16 35.17 0.57
N GLU A 363 -7.15 34.28 0.43
CA GLU A 363 -7.31 33.15 1.34
C GLU A 363 -6.23 32.10 1.00
N PRO A 364 -5.36 31.70 1.94
CA PRO A 364 -4.19 30.85 1.65
C PRO A 364 -4.52 29.37 1.41
N GLY A 365 -5.79 28.97 1.54
CA GLY A 365 -6.22 27.58 1.60
C GLY A 365 -5.90 26.90 2.94
N TYR A 366 -6.35 25.66 3.06
CA TYR A 366 -6.30 24.87 4.30
C TYR A 366 -5.74 23.48 4.03
N PHE A 367 -5.32 22.82 5.11
CA PHE A 367 -4.87 21.43 5.10
C PHE A 367 -5.62 20.64 6.16
N HIS A 368 -6.09 19.45 5.79
CA HIS A 368 -7.04 18.66 6.57
C HIS A 368 -6.47 17.28 6.88
N ILE A 369 -6.57 16.84 8.13
CA ILE A 369 -6.38 15.44 8.53
C ILE A 369 -7.77 14.85 8.74
N LEU A 370 -8.26 14.13 7.71
CA LEU A 370 -9.70 13.94 7.49
C LEU A 370 -10.35 13.06 8.55
N GLN A 371 -9.75 11.90 8.86
CA GLN A 371 -10.29 10.97 9.88
C GLN A 371 -10.31 11.55 11.29
N LEU A 372 -9.36 12.45 11.59
CA LEU A 372 -9.32 13.17 12.86
C LEU A 372 -10.27 14.36 12.89
N GLY A 373 -10.91 14.71 11.75
CA GLY A 373 -11.82 15.84 11.63
C GLY A 373 -11.16 17.13 12.11
N ALA A 374 -9.96 17.42 11.62
CA ALA A 374 -9.16 18.57 12.01
C ALA A 374 -8.49 19.23 10.80
N PHE A 375 -8.30 20.55 10.85
CA PHE A 375 -7.72 21.33 9.76
C PHE A 375 -6.92 22.54 10.25
N THR A 376 -6.06 23.09 9.41
CA THR A 376 -5.22 24.27 9.70
C THR A 376 -5.05 25.16 8.47
N LYS A 377 -4.88 26.46 8.68
CA LYS A 377 -4.76 27.49 7.63
C LYS A 377 -3.31 27.64 7.15
N LEU A 378 -3.07 27.57 5.85
CA LEU A 378 -1.74 27.47 5.22
C LEU A 378 -1.00 28.82 5.03
N ILE A 379 -1.00 29.67 6.07
CA ILE A 379 -0.22 30.92 6.08
C ILE A 379 1.30 30.71 6.04
N SER A 380 2.06 31.78 5.84
CA SER A 380 3.54 31.76 5.91
C SER A 380 4.06 31.15 7.20
N PHE A 381 5.14 30.36 7.06
CA PHE A 381 5.79 29.59 8.13
C PHE A 381 4.90 28.61 8.91
N ARG A 382 3.66 28.34 8.45
CA ARG A 382 2.78 27.32 9.06
C ARG A 382 3.40 25.94 8.87
N GLY A 383 3.88 25.35 9.95
CA GLY A 383 4.24 23.93 9.99
C GLY A 383 3.07 23.06 10.44
N THR A 384 2.97 21.86 9.87
CA THR A 384 2.06 20.78 10.29
C THR A 384 2.85 19.49 10.37
N VAL A 385 2.96 18.94 11.58
CA VAL A 385 3.54 17.62 11.84
C VAL A 385 2.41 16.63 12.02
N PHE A 386 2.39 15.56 11.23
CA PHE A 386 1.33 14.54 11.19
C PHE A 386 1.90 13.22 10.66
N SER A 387 1.14 12.12 10.70
CA SER A 387 1.52 10.89 10.00
C SER A 387 0.89 10.87 8.60
N GLY A 388 1.70 10.79 7.54
CA GLY A 388 1.23 10.64 6.14
C GLY A 388 0.37 9.38 5.91
N ARG A 389 0.37 8.46 6.87
CA ARG A 389 -0.49 7.25 6.89
C ARG A 389 -1.95 7.49 7.30
N ARG A 390 -2.35 8.74 7.58
CA ARG A 390 -3.76 9.17 7.73
C ARG A 390 -4.24 9.82 6.43
N LYS A 391 -5.53 9.67 6.08
CA LYS A 391 -6.08 10.31 4.88
C LYS A 391 -6.11 11.83 5.08
N HIS A 392 -5.49 12.55 4.16
CA HIS A 392 -5.29 13.98 4.25
C HIS A 392 -5.35 14.64 2.87
N GLY A 393 -5.47 15.96 2.84
CA GLY A 393 -5.53 16.75 1.61
C GLY A 393 -5.63 18.23 1.92
N GLY A 394 -5.82 19.07 0.90
CA GLY A 394 -5.92 20.51 1.11
C GLY A 394 -6.79 21.23 0.09
N THR A 395 -7.17 22.46 0.41
CA THR A 395 -7.90 23.33 -0.51
C THR A 395 -6.94 24.27 -1.24
N SER A 396 -7.32 24.70 -2.44
CA SER A 396 -6.61 25.76 -3.15
C SER A 396 -6.72 27.09 -2.39
N PRO A 397 -5.73 27.99 -2.50
CA PRO A 397 -5.92 29.38 -2.10
C PRO A 397 -6.98 30.03 -2.99
N LEU A 398 -7.78 30.94 -2.43
CA LEU A 398 -8.82 31.68 -3.15
C LEU A 398 -8.49 33.17 -3.19
N LEU A 399 -8.45 33.72 -4.40
CA LEU A 399 -8.20 35.14 -4.66
C LEU A 399 -9.52 35.92 -4.68
N PRO A 400 -9.59 37.07 -3.99
CA PRO A 400 -10.68 38.01 -4.15
C PRO A 400 -10.86 38.40 -5.62
N THR A 401 -12.11 38.45 -6.06
CA THR A 401 -12.49 38.77 -7.45
C THR A 401 -11.84 40.06 -8.00
N ALA A 402 -11.51 41.01 -7.12
CA ALA A 402 -10.93 42.32 -7.43
C ALA A 402 -9.41 42.33 -7.73
N VAL A 403 -8.67 41.26 -7.46
CA VAL A 403 -7.21 41.20 -7.72
C VAL A 403 -6.94 41.16 -9.24
N SER A 404 -6.00 41.99 -9.70
CA SER A 404 -5.67 42.13 -11.12
C SER A 404 -4.90 40.93 -11.66
N ALA A 405 -5.04 40.64 -12.96
CA ALA A 405 -4.33 39.54 -13.61
C ALA A 405 -2.79 39.65 -13.57
N GLU A 406 -2.26 40.85 -13.31
CA GLU A 406 -0.81 41.07 -13.16
C GLU A 406 -0.31 40.58 -11.80
N GLU A 407 -1.04 40.91 -10.72
CA GLU A 407 -0.77 40.42 -9.36
C GLU A 407 -0.88 38.89 -9.24
N LEU A 408 -1.54 38.22 -10.19
CA LEU A 408 -1.65 36.76 -10.25
C LEU A 408 -0.41 36.07 -10.80
N LYS A 409 0.46 36.77 -11.53
CA LYS A 409 1.66 36.16 -12.14
C LYS A 409 2.64 35.68 -11.09
N ASP A 410 2.77 36.44 -10.01
CA ASP A 410 3.72 36.23 -8.92
C ASP A 410 3.10 35.51 -7.71
N ALA A 411 1.83 35.10 -7.81
CA ALA A 411 1.08 34.44 -6.74
C ALA A 411 1.25 32.91 -6.79
N PHE A 412 1.90 32.34 -5.77
CA PHE A 412 2.10 30.90 -5.62
C PHE A 412 1.87 30.43 -4.19
N ARG A 413 1.05 29.39 -4.03
CA ARG A 413 1.10 28.52 -2.86
C ARG A 413 2.33 27.63 -2.95
N PHE A 414 3.05 27.55 -1.84
CA PHE A 414 4.27 26.76 -1.71
C PHE A 414 4.26 26.00 -0.39
N ASN A 415 4.54 24.70 -0.46
CA ASN A 415 4.77 23.85 0.71
C ASN A 415 6.05 23.05 0.52
N ALA A 416 6.90 22.99 1.54
CA ALA A 416 8.01 22.04 1.65
C ALA A 416 7.60 20.90 2.59
N ILE A 417 7.68 19.66 2.11
CA ILE A 417 7.24 18.46 2.83
C ILE A 417 8.47 17.58 3.12
N HIS A 418 8.83 17.47 4.39
CA HIS A 418 9.81 16.50 4.90
C HIS A 418 9.06 15.23 5.29
N PHE A 419 9.31 14.11 4.62
CA PHE A 419 8.54 12.87 4.82
C PHE A 419 9.41 11.63 5.12
N PRO A 420 8.94 10.73 5.99
CA PRO A 420 9.66 9.54 6.43
C PRO A 420 9.37 8.33 5.53
N THR A 421 10.23 8.02 4.55
CA THR A 421 10.00 6.81 3.73
C THR A 421 10.21 5.52 4.53
N SER A 422 9.16 4.67 4.60
CA SER A 422 9.15 3.37 5.30
C SER A 422 10.42 2.58 5.07
N MET A 423 10.72 2.23 3.81
CA MET A 423 11.91 1.48 3.43
C MET A 423 13.25 2.00 4.02
N SER A 424 13.39 3.31 4.22
CA SER A 424 14.61 3.91 4.78
C SER A 424 14.69 3.77 6.30
N LEU A 425 13.54 3.92 6.98
CA LEU A 425 13.44 3.80 8.43
C LEU A 425 13.30 2.33 8.91
N ASP A 426 12.80 1.44 8.07
CA ASP A 426 12.79 -0.01 8.29
C ASP A 426 14.19 -0.65 8.12
N GLY A 427 15.19 0.12 7.65
CA GLY A 427 16.50 -0.41 7.25
C GLY A 427 16.46 -1.34 6.03
N LEU A 428 15.40 -1.27 5.21
CA LEU A 428 15.16 -2.15 4.05
C LEU A 428 15.64 -1.57 2.71
N SER A 429 16.16 -0.34 2.71
CA SER A 429 16.70 0.35 1.53
C SER A 429 18.13 -0.06 1.20
N ARG A 430 18.44 -0.07 -0.10
CA ARG A 430 19.81 -0.19 -0.63
C ARG A 430 20.33 1.21 -0.94
N ASN A 431 21.20 1.75 -0.09
CA ASN A 431 21.76 3.09 -0.29
C ASN A 431 22.71 3.10 -1.50
N ALA A 432 22.48 3.98 -2.47
CA ALA A 432 23.32 4.12 -3.66
C ALA A 432 24.61 4.87 -3.34
N LEU A 433 25.57 4.21 -2.66
CA LEU A 433 26.82 4.84 -2.22
C LEU A 433 27.67 5.31 -3.40
N GLY A 434 27.84 4.43 -4.39
CA GLY A 434 28.61 4.67 -5.61
C GLY A 434 28.11 3.77 -6.74
N SER A 435 28.84 3.74 -7.86
CA SER A 435 28.48 2.92 -9.02
C SER A 435 29.70 2.54 -9.84
N HIS A 436 29.69 1.35 -10.44
CA HIS A 436 30.70 0.96 -11.42
C HIS A 436 30.74 1.93 -12.61
N PRO A 437 31.93 2.26 -13.16
CA PRO A 437 32.03 2.96 -14.45
C PRO A 437 31.34 2.13 -15.54
N SER A 438 30.19 2.60 -16.03
CA SER A 438 29.53 1.98 -17.17
C SER A 438 30.35 2.26 -18.42
N LYS A 439 30.81 1.21 -19.14
CA LYS A 439 31.41 1.40 -20.48
C LYS A 439 30.51 2.31 -21.29
N PRO A 440 31.02 3.42 -21.90
CA PRO A 440 30.17 4.33 -22.64
C PRO A 440 29.46 3.53 -23.74
N ARG A 441 28.12 3.42 -23.65
CA ARG A 441 27.29 2.72 -24.64
C ARG A 441 27.74 3.21 -26.01
N LYS A 442 28.43 2.35 -26.78
CA LYS A 442 28.90 2.68 -28.13
C LYS A 442 27.70 3.24 -28.86
N LYS A 443 27.74 4.52 -29.27
CA LYS A 443 26.65 5.14 -30.03
C LYS A 443 26.42 4.26 -31.24
N VAL A 444 25.39 3.41 -31.19
CA VAL A 444 25.02 2.54 -32.30
C VAL A 444 24.69 3.51 -33.42
N LYS A 445 25.58 3.60 -34.43
CA LYS A 445 25.39 4.49 -35.57
C LYS A 445 24.02 4.16 -36.12
N ALA A 446 23.07 5.10 -36.00
CA ALA A 446 21.70 4.88 -36.41
C ALA A 446 21.74 4.45 -37.88
N LYS A 447 21.49 3.15 -38.14
CA LYS A 447 21.51 2.61 -39.50
C LYS A 447 20.52 3.45 -40.30
N GLY A 448 21.05 4.17 -41.30
CA GLY A 448 20.33 5.27 -41.91
C GLY A 448 18.94 4.84 -42.35
N LYS A 449 17.89 5.48 -41.81
CA LYS A 449 16.54 5.30 -42.32
C LYS A 449 16.55 5.73 -43.78
N GLY A 450 16.40 4.76 -44.68
CA GLY A 450 16.40 4.99 -46.11
C GLY A 450 15.39 6.08 -46.48
N LYS A 451 15.86 7.05 -47.27
CA LYS A 451 15.12 8.25 -47.67
C LYS A 451 13.95 7.89 -48.61
N ARG A 452 12.85 7.39 -48.04
CA ARG A 452 11.60 7.13 -48.79
C ARG A 452 10.92 8.47 -49.08
N VAL A 453 11.20 8.99 -50.28
CA VAL A 453 10.48 10.14 -50.84
C VAL A 453 9.05 9.71 -51.17
N GLY A 454 8.07 10.29 -50.47
CA GLY A 454 6.65 10.09 -50.74
C GLY A 454 5.95 11.44 -50.77
N LYS A 455 5.61 11.93 -51.97
CA LYS A 455 4.67 13.04 -52.15
C LYS A 455 3.27 12.58 -51.73
N GLY A 456 2.57 13.36 -50.91
CA GLY A 456 1.19 13.07 -50.52
C GLY A 456 0.54 14.23 -49.78
N ASN A 457 -0.19 15.08 -50.49
CA ASN A 457 -1.06 16.09 -49.88
C ASN A 457 -2.25 15.42 -49.18
N GLY A 458 -2.59 15.86 -47.97
CA GLY A 458 -3.77 15.36 -47.26
C GLY A 458 -4.10 16.20 -46.03
N LYS A 459 -4.87 17.29 -46.21
CA LYS A 459 -5.51 17.99 -45.08
C LYS A 459 -6.63 17.09 -44.52
N GLY A 460 -6.53 16.71 -43.25
CA GLY A 460 -7.59 15.97 -42.54
C GLY A 460 -7.67 16.41 -41.09
N LYS A 461 -8.61 17.30 -40.75
CA LYS A 461 -9.01 17.52 -39.36
C LYS A 461 -9.84 16.32 -38.92
N SER A 462 -9.54 15.75 -37.75
CA SER A 462 -10.51 14.92 -37.01
C SER A 462 -10.49 15.35 -35.56
N ALA A 463 -11.67 15.69 -35.04
CA ALA A 463 -11.88 15.77 -33.60
C ALA A 463 -11.69 14.37 -32.98
N ARG A 464 -11.34 14.35 -31.69
CA ARG A 464 -11.34 13.15 -30.87
C ARG A 464 -12.18 13.44 -29.65
N THR A 465 -13.32 12.78 -29.55
CA THR A 465 -14.13 12.75 -28.33
C THR A 465 -13.38 12.04 -27.22
N GLN A 466 -13.57 12.57 -26.02
CA GLN A 466 -13.07 12.05 -24.75
C GLN A 466 -14.26 11.41 -24.06
N GLU A 467 -14.14 10.13 -23.68
CA GLU A 467 -15.11 9.43 -22.84
C GLU A 467 -14.34 8.85 -21.65
N ASP A 468 -14.99 8.92 -20.49
CA ASP A 468 -14.37 8.71 -19.20
C ASP A 468 -14.27 7.22 -18.84
N THR A 469 -13.19 6.85 -18.16
CA THR A 469 -13.09 5.57 -17.43
C THR A 469 -12.37 5.80 -16.12
N ASP A 470 -13.15 5.80 -15.03
CA ASP A 470 -12.61 5.79 -13.67
C ASP A 470 -11.84 4.48 -13.42
N SER A 471 -10.59 4.60 -12.97
CA SER A 471 -9.87 3.48 -12.36
C SER A 471 -8.80 3.98 -11.40
N GLU A 472 -8.89 3.54 -10.15
CA GLU A 472 -7.94 3.82 -9.08
C GLU A 472 -6.54 3.25 -9.41
N SER A 473 -5.65 4.10 -9.92
CA SER A 473 -4.23 3.77 -10.10
C SER A 473 -3.35 4.81 -9.42
N GLU A 474 -2.97 4.54 -8.18
CA GLU A 474 -2.03 5.38 -7.42
C GLU A 474 -0.61 5.34 -8.01
N GLY A 475 -0.33 6.27 -8.92
CA GLY A 475 0.86 7.10 -8.81
C GLY A 475 2.21 6.48 -9.21
N GLU A 476 2.26 5.74 -10.31
CA GLU A 476 3.55 5.29 -10.87
C GLU A 476 4.30 6.44 -11.57
N GLY A 477 5.47 6.79 -11.05
CA GLY A 477 6.45 7.62 -11.72
C GLY A 477 7.31 6.83 -12.71
N GLU A 478 6.70 6.04 -13.61
CA GLU A 478 7.46 5.39 -14.68
C GLU A 478 7.94 6.45 -15.69
N VAL A 479 9.25 6.68 -15.71
CA VAL A 479 9.92 7.26 -16.88
C VAL A 479 9.87 6.18 -17.95
N SER A 480 8.98 6.33 -18.93
CA SER A 480 8.83 5.42 -20.05
C SER A 480 10.05 5.48 -20.98
N GLU A 481 11.08 4.69 -20.65
CA GLU A 481 12.12 4.31 -21.61
C GLU A 481 11.51 3.33 -22.63
N ASP A 482 10.86 3.87 -23.66
CA ASP A 482 10.37 3.15 -24.86
C ASP A 482 11.55 2.69 -25.76
N GLY A 483 12.54 2.04 -25.15
CA GLY A 483 13.68 1.42 -25.81
C GLY A 483 13.69 -0.08 -25.58
N GLU A 484 13.52 -0.85 -26.65
CA GLU A 484 13.86 -2.28 -26.72
C GLU A 484 15.39 -2.45 -26.59
N GLY A 485 15.93 -2.20 -25.39
CA GLY A 485 17.31 -2.44 -25.02
C GLY A 485 17.39 -3.63 -24.09
N ASP A 486 18.28 -4.57 -24.41
CA ASP A 486 18.54 -5.80 -23.66
C ASP A 486 18.56 -5.54 -22.15
N LYS A 487 17.56 -6.07 -21.45
CA LYS A 487 17.53 -6.08 -19.98
C LYS A 487 18.28 -7.33 -19.54
N GLU A 488 19.59 -7.16 -19.36
CA GLU A 488 20.47 -8.16 -18.74
C GLU A 488 19.81 -8.66 -17.44
N ASP A 489 19.79 -9.97 -17.26
CA ASP A 489 19.21 -10.61 -16.09
C ASP A 489 19.94 -10.14 -14.82
N ASP A 490 19.19 -9.66 -13.83
CA ASP A 490 19.67 -9.20 -12.52
C ASP A 490 19.95 -10.41 -11.62
N ASP A 491 20.68 -11.40 -12.18
CA ASP A 491 21.23 -12.56 -11.48
C ASP A 491 22.15 -12.07 -10.35
N GLN A 492 22.45 -12.96 -9.39
CA GLN A 492 23.38 -12.67 -8.30
C GLN A 492 24.82 -12.60 -8.82
N VAL A 493 25.15 -11.54 -9.57
CA VAL A 493 26.50 -11.24 -10.03
C VAL A 493 27.39 -11.10 -8.78
N PRO A 494 28.39 -11.97 -8.59
CA PRO A 494 29.32 -11.84 -7.49
C PRO A 494 29.96 -10.45 -7.47
N PHE A 495 30.26 -9.93 -6.28
CA PHE A 495 31.01 -8.67 -6.18
C PHE A 495 32.47 -8.92 -6.62
N TYR A 496 32.73 -8.70 -7.91
CA TYR A 496 34.07 -8.82 -8.47
C TYR A 496 34.90 -7.59 -8.14
N VAL A 497 35.98 -7.77 -7.38
CA VAL A 497 37.06 -6.78 -7.30
C VAL A 497 37.81 -6.82 -8.63
N THR A 498 37.61 -5.79 -9.48
CA THR A 498 38.26 -5.73 -10.79
C THR A 498 39.68 -5.16 -10.68
N PRO A 499 40.60 -5.42 -11.62
CA PRO A 499 41.95 -4.85 -11.59
C PRO A 499 41.99 -3.32 -11.52
N GLU A 500 40.98 -2.64 -12.08
CA GLU A 500 40.79 -1.18 -12.01
C GLU A 500 40.48 -0.69 -10.59
N MET A 501 39.88 -1.53 -9.73
CA MET A 501 39.67 -1.23 -8.31
C MET A 501 40.95 -1.38 -7.46
N VAL A 502 41.96 -2.08 -7.98
CA VAL A 502 43.22 -2.39 -7.26
C VAL A 502 44.37 -1.52 -7.75
N ASN A 503 44.48 -1.26 -9.05
CA ASN A 503 45.58 -0.52 -9.64
C ASN A 503 45.30 0.98 -9.73
N LYS A 504 45.69 1.73 -8.69
CA LYS A 504 45.63 3.21 -8.66
C LYS A 504 46.40 3.89 -9.82
N MET A 505 47.40 3.23 -10.41
CA MET A 505 48.16 3.78 -11.53
C MET A 505 47.45 3.61 -12.88
N ASN A 506 46.35 2.84 -12.94
CA ASN A 506 45.44 2.85 -14.10
C ASN A 506 44.52 4.08 -14.03
N ASP A 507 45.10 5.25 -14.27
CA ASP A 507 44.47 6.58 -14.24
C ASP A 507 43.32 6.78 -15.27
N LEU A 508 42.94 5.71 -15.99
CA LEU A 508 42.05 5.74 -17.15
C LEU A 508 40.56 5.52 -16.84
N PHE A 509 40.18 4.82 -15.77
CA PHE A 509 38.81 4.26 -15.67
C PHE A 509 38.12 4.24 -14.30
N VAL A 510 38.25 5.30 -13.50
CA VAL A 510 37.13 5.74 -12.64
C VAL A 510 36.77 7.18 -12.97
N GLU A 511 36.32 7.42 -14.21
CA GLU A 511 35.53 8.63 -14.47
C GLU A 511 34.42 8.72 -13.42
N HIS A 512 34.30 9.86 -12.72
CA HIS A 512 33.17 10.18 -11.83
C HIS A 512 31.83 10.34 -12.59
N ALA A 513 31.74 9.78 -13.81
CA ALA A 513 30.67 9.89 -14.77
C ALA A 513 29.58 8.82 -14.58
N SER A 514 29.22 8.53 -13.33
CA SER A 514 27.97 7.82 -13.09
C SER A 514 26.82 8.57 -13.73
N ARG A 515 25.94 7.83 -14.41
CA ARG A 515 24.64 8.33 -14.85
C ARG A 515 23.59 8.25 -13.75
N ARG A 516 23.84 7.51 -12.67
CA ARG A 516 22.97 7.45 -11.49
C ARG A 516 23.41 8.49 -10.47
N ALA A 517 22.47 8.98 -9.66
CA ALA A 517 22.81 9.78 -8.49
C ALA A 517 23.34 8.86 -7.38
N THR A 518 24.35 9.30 -6.63
CA THR A 518 24.99 8.49 -5.58
C THR A 518 25.37 9.36 -4.37
N TYR A 519 25.41 8.79 -3.17
CA TYR A 519 25.78 9.57 -1.98
C TYR A 519 27.21 10.12 -2.05
N ILE A 520 28.19 9.33 -2.51
CA ILE A 520 29.59 9.79 -2.61
C ILE A 520 29.74 11.02 -3.53
N LYS A 521 28.93 11.12 -4.60
CA LYS A 521 29.01 12.23 -5.56
C LYS A 521 28.06 13.38 -5.27
N ASP A 522 26.80 13.05 -4.98
CA ASP A 522 25.67 13.99 -4.97
C ASP A 522 25.12 14.22 -3.55
N GLY A 523 25.54 13.43 -2.55
CA GLY A 523 25.10 13.56 -1.16
C GLY A 523 25.50 14.89 -0.51
N GLY A 524 26.51 15.59 -1.03
CA GLY A 524 26.89 16.95 -0.59
C GLY A 524 25.89 18.06 -1.00
N LEU A 525 24.85 17.71 -1.78
CA LEU A 525 23.67 18.56 -1.95
C LEU A 525 22.70 18.43 -0.76
N LEU A 526 22.67 17.26 -0.13
CA LEU A 526 21.71 16.89 0.91
C LEU A 526 22.25 17.08 2.32
N MET A 527 23.54 16.89 2.55
CA MET A 527 24.14 16.75 3.88
C MET A 527 25.25 17.77 4.10
N SER A 528 25.53 18.11 5.36
CA SER A 528 26.80 18.73 5.74
C SER A 528 27.98 17.82 5.34
N ARG A 529 29.19 18.37 5.24
CA ARG A 529 30.38 17.56 4.90
C ARG A 529 30.62 16.47 5.94
N ASP A 530 30.43 16.81 7.22
CA ASP A 530 30.56 15.88 8.33
C ASP A 530 29.54 14.75 8.26
N ASP A 531 28.26 15.08 8.09
CA ASP A 531 27.19 14.08 8.06
C ASP A 531 27.33 13.16 6.83
N LEU A 532 27.73 13.71 5.69
CA LEU A 532 28.02 12.94 4.48
C LEU A 532 29.15 11.94 4.71
N MET A 533 30.28 12.39 5.25
CA MET A 533 31.44 11.52 5.48
C MET A 533 31.15 10.45 6.54
N ASN A 534 30.41 10.78 7.59
CA ASN A 534 29.94 9.81 8.57
C ASN A 534 28.99 8.79 7.94
N HIS A 535 28.03 9.21 7.11
CA HIS A 535 27.13 8.28 6.41
C HIS A 535 27.88 7.36 5.43
N ILE A 536 28.83 7.89 4.65
CA ILE A 536 29.68 7.09 3.75
C ILE A 536 30.48 6.06 4.55
N GLY A 537 31.17 6.46 5.61
CA GLY A 537 31.98 5.55 6.43
C GLY A 537 31.15 4.51 7.17
N ARG A 538 30.01 4.90 7.75
CA ARG A 538 29.06 3.95 8.36
C ARG A 538 28.56 2.93 7.34
N SER A 539 28.33 3.35 6.10
CA SER A 539 27.90 2.44 5.03
C SER A 539 29.03 1.52 4.53
N ILE A 540 30.28 1.99 4.48
CA ILE A 540 31.46 1.14 4.22
C ILE A 540 31.62 0.10 5.34
N TYR A 541 31.42 0.49 6.60
CA TYR A 541 31.43 -0.44 7.74
C TYR A 541 30.29 -1.46 7.67
N GLN A 542 29.07 -1.05 7.25
CA GLN A 542 27.95 -1.97 7.01
C GLN A 542 28.30 -3.04 5.96
N VAL A 543 28.88 -2.65 4.83
CA VAL A 543 29.33 -3.58 3.78
C VAL A 543 30.45 -4.48 4.30
N THR A 544 31.43 -3.92 5.01
CA THR A 544 32.57 -4.66 5.58
C THR A 544 32.11 -5.72 6.58
N SER A 545 31.21 -5.36 7.50
CA SER A 545 30.63 -6.28 8.48
C SER A 545 29.78 -7.37 7.81
N TYR A 546 29.04 -7.04 6.75
CA TYR A 546 28.29 -8.02 5.95
C TYR A 546 29.21 -9.03 5.23
N LEU A 547 30.38 -8.60 4.76
CA LEU A 547 31.38 -9.50 4.17
C LEU A 547 32.00 -10.42 5.24
N TRP A 548 32.39 -9.87 6.39
CA TRP A 548 32.99 -10.68 7.47
C TRP A 548 32.03 -11.71 8.07
N ARG A 549 30.73 -11.43 8.13
CA ARG A 549 29.68 -12.40 8.52
C ARG A 549 29.52 -13.61 7.59
N GLN A 550 30.20 -13.63 6.44
CA GLN A 550 30.24 -14.78 5.52
C GLN A 550 31.48 -15.65 5.72
N VAL A 551 32.41 -15.23 6.60
CA VAL A 551 33.53 -16.05 7.04
C VAL A 551 33.02 -17.04 8.09
N ALA A 552 33.63 -18.23 8.15
CA ALA A 552 33.25 -19.26 9.11
C ALA A 552 33.51 -18.80 10.56
N ASP A 553 32.58 -19.10 11.46
CA ASP A 553 32.58 -18.63 12.85
C ASP A 553 33.83 -19.08 13.65
N ASP A 554 34.43 -20.22 13.27
CA ASP A 554 35.62 -20.79 13.91
C ASP A 554 36.91 -19.96 13.69
N LEU A 555 36.91 -19.09 12.68
CA LEU A 555 38.01 -18.14 12.44
C LEU A 555 37.97 -16.91 13.37
N GLY A 556 36.89 -16.74 14.16
CA GLY A 556 36.82 -15.74 15.23
C GLY A 556 37.06 -14.29 14.78
N VAL A 557 36.63 -13.94 13.56
CA VAL A 557 36.95 -12.63 12.98
C VAL A 557 36.20 -11.49 13.68
N GLU A 558 36.96 -10.52 14.16
CA GLU A 558 36.44 -9.26 14.70
C GLU A 558 37.06 -8.06 13.97
N VAL A 559 36.30 -6.97 13.87
CA VAL A 559 36.77 -5.67 13.36
C VAL A 559 36.62 -4.65 14.48
N ASP A 560 37.76 -4.13 14.95
CA ASP A 560 37.78 -3.01 15.88
C ASP A 560 37.08 -1.81 15.24
N GLN A 561 35.88 -1.53 15.73
CA GLN A 561 35.01 -0.53 15.19
C GLN A 561 35.59 0.88 15.36
N ALA A 562 36.13 1.19 16.55
CA ALA A 562 36.68 2.50 16.84
C ALA A 562 37.85 2.81 15.91
N LYS A 563 38.78 1.86 15.76
CA LYS A 563 39.91 1.99 14.82
C LYS A 563 39.47 2.09 13.36
N HIS A 564 38.39 1.41 12.95
CA HIS A 564 37.85 1.55 11.59
C HIS A 564 37.42 3.00 11.32
N PHE A 565 36.63 3.61 12.20
CA PHE A 565 36.20 5.01 12.03
C PHE A 565 37.36 6.02 12.18
N GLU A 566 38.29 5.79 13.11
CA GLU A 566 39.49 6.59 13.30
C GLU A 566 40.42 6.57 12.06
N SER A 567 40.53 5.42 11.38
CA SER A 567 41.38 5.27 10.19
C SER A 567 40.92 6.11 8.99
N ILE A 568 39.65 6.52 8.97
CA ILE A 568 39.07 7.33 7.89
C ILE A 568 39.07 8.79 8.34
N THR A 569 39.94 9.60 7.74
CA THR A 569 40.02 11.05 8.01
C THR A 569 39.70 11.88 6.77
N TYR A 570 39.09 13.05 6.97
CA TYR A 570 38.68 13.97 5.91
C TYR A 570 38.87 15.43 6.35
N ASN A 571 38.88 16.37 5.39
CA ASN A 571 39.03 17.79 5.71
C ASN A 571 37.71 18.35 6.24
N ALA A 572 37.72 18.92 7.45
CA ALA A 572 36.55 19.52 8.09
C ALA A 572 35.93 20.66 7.25
N GLU A 573 34.67 21.01 7.50
CA GLU A 573 33.97 22.05 6.73
C GLU A 573 34.50 23.46 7.01
N ASP A 574 34.91 23.73 8.26
CA ASP A 574 35.48 24.98 8.76
C ASP A 574 36.97 25.21 8.40
N GLY A 575 37.63 24.21 7.80
CA GLY A 575 39.06 24.27 7.48
C GLY A 575 40.00 24.01 8.67
N SER A 576 39.49 23.58 9.83
CA SER A 576 40.29 23.28 11.04
C SER A 576 41.36 22.18 10.86
N GLY A 577 41.25 21.37 9.80
CA GLY A 577 42.24 20.38 9.42
C GLY A 577 41.62 19.07 8.97
N ARG A 578 42.35 17.97 9.16
CA ARG A 578 41.81 16.60 9.00
C ARG A 578 41.20 16.12 10.31
N VAL A 579 39.95 15.66 10.25
CA VAL A 579 39.23 15.06 11.38
C VAL A 579 38.88 13.59 11.07
N PRO A 580 38.85 12.69 12.07
CA PRO A 580 38.38 11.32 11.90
C PRO A 580 36.85 11.25 11.82
N LEU A 581 36.32 10.11 11.38
CA LEU A 581 34.88 9.84 11.50
C LEU A 581 34.47 9.66 12.98
N LYS A 582 33.20 9.96 13.28
CA LYS A 582 32.63 9.78 14.62
C LYS A 582 32.38 8.29 14.88
N PRO A 583 32.65 7.77 16.10
CA PRO A 583 32.22 6.43 16.50
C PRO A 583 30.71 6.22 16.32
N TRP A 584 30.28 4.97 16.17
CA TRP A 584 28.88 4.63 15.91
C TRP A 584 28.38 3.51 16.85
N PRO A 585 28.00 3.81 18.11
CA PRO A 585 27.72 2.78 19.12
C PRO A 585 26.69 1.70 18.71
N CYS A 586 25.76 2.04 17.81
CA CYS A 586 24.73 1.13 17.31
C CYS A 586 25.11 0.39 16.01
N ALA A 587 26.38 0.41 15.58
CA ALA A 587 26.81 -0.25 14.34
C ALA A 587 26.47 -1.75 14.30
N PRO A 588 26.24 -2.34 13.11
CA PRO A 588 25.97 -3.77 13.01
C PRO A 588 27.22 -4.57 13.43
N PRO A 589 27.09 -5.59 14.29
CA PRO A 589 28.23 -6.39 14.72
C PRO A 589 28.73 -7.31 13.60
N ILE A 590 29.86 -7.98 13.83
CA ILE A 590 30.21 -9.19 13.07
C ILE A 590 29.65 -10.42 13.78
N SER A 591 30.04 -10.65 15.04
CA SER A 591 29.64 -11.82 15.85
C SER A 591 28.39 -11.58 16.71
N SER A 592 28.45 -10.67 17.69
CA SER A 592 27.40 -10.47 18.72
C SER A 592 26.83 -9.05 18.74
N VAL A 593 25.50 -8.92 18.81
CA VAL A 593 24.82 -7.61 18.79
C VAL A 593 25.17 -6.80 20.04
N SER A 594 25.62 -5.55 19.84
CA SER A 594 25.93 -4.65 20.95
C SER A 594 24.69 -4.33 21.79
N LYS A 595 24.88 -4.13 23.09
CA LYS A 595 23.78 -3.81 24.03
C LYS A 595 23.13 -2.49 23.65
N GLU A 596 23.92 -1.55 23.16
CA GLU A 596 23.54 -0.24 22.68
C GLU A 596 22.60 -0.36 21.48
N ARG A 597 22.94 -1.22 20.50
CA ARG A 597 22.08 -1.47 19.33
C ARG A 597 20.77 -2.17 19.70
N LEU A 598 20.82 -3.14 20.63
CA LEU A 598 19.61 -3.83 21.12
C LEU A 598 18.67 -2.85 21.84
N ALA A 599 19.20 -2.05 22.78
CA ALA A 599 18.41 -1.05 23.50
C ALA A 599 17.82 0.02 22.57
N ALA A 600 18.58 0.45 21.55
CA ALA A 600 18.09 1.41 20.56
C ALA A 600 16.99 0.83 19.64
N GLN A 601 17.07 -0.45 19.29
CA GLN A 601 15.99 -1.14 18.57
C GLN A 601 14.75 -1.30 19.46
N GLU A 602 14.92 -1.73 20.72
CA GLU A 602 13.83 -1.94 21.68
C GLU A 602 13.06 -0.64 21.97
N GLU A 603 13.76 0.47 22.23
CA GLU A 603 13.16 1.81 22.41
C GLU A 603 12.30 2.22 21.20
N PHE A 604 12.75 1.92 19.97
CA PHE A 604 11.95 2.22 18.78
C PHE A 604 10.78 1.25 18.59
N ASP A 605 10.98 -0.05 18.78
CA ASP A 605 9.96 -1.09 18.63
C ASP A 605 8.80 -0.89 19.63
N GLU A 606 9.10 -0.51 20.88
CA GLU A 606 8.10 -0.16 21.88
C GLU A 606 7.28 1.08 21.47
N TYR A 607 7.97 2.12 21.01
CA TYR A 607 7.35 3.35 20.54
C TYR A 607 6.48 3.10 19.30
N GLU A 608 6.99 2.39 18.29
CA GLU A 608 6.25 1.98 17.10
C GLU A 608 4.98 1.23 17.47
N LYS A 609 5.11 0.15 18.25
CA LYS A 609 3.98 -0.66 18.73
C LYS A 609 2.91 0.17 19.46
N LYS A 610 3.31 1.24 20.16
CA LYS A 610 2.41 2.20 20.82
C LYS A 610 1.67 3.08 19.80
N VAL A 611 2.32 3.50 18.70
CA VAL A 611 1.75 4.37 17.66
C VAL A 611 0.85 3.63 16.67
N LEU A 612 1.27 2.48 16.13
CA LEU A 612 0.58 1.81 15.00
C LEU A 612 -0.90 1.52 15.26
N ARG A 613 -1.27 1.21 16.50
CA ARG A 613 -2.66 0.94 16.92
C ARG A 613 -3.61 2.15 16.79
N PHE A 614 -3.09 3.36 16.62
CA PHE A 614 -3.89 4.58 16.48
C PHE A 614 -4.14 5.01 15.02
N ILE A 615 -3.56 4.31 14.04
CA ILE A 615 -3.65 4.64 12.62
C ILE A 615 -4.54 3.58 11.94
N PRO A 616 -5.83 3.85 11.64
CA PRO A 616 -6.79 2.83 11.22
C PRO A 616 -6.33 2.02 10.00
N ALA A 617 -5.85 2.71 8.97
CA ALA A 617 -5.34 2.10 7.73
C ALA A 617 -4.14 1.16 7.91
N VAL A 618 -3.44 1.23 9.06
CA VAL A 618 -2.31 0.36 9.42
C VAL A 618 -2.73 -0.68 10.45
N ALA A 619 -3.50 -0.30 11.47
CA ALA A 619 -4.03 -1.18 12.50
C ALA A 619 -4.80 -2.40 11.92
N ARG A 620 -5.57 -2.19 10.85
CA ARG A 620 -6.27 -3.29 10.13
C ARG A 620 -5.35 -4.37 9.54
N SER A 621 -4.06 -4.06 9.35
CA SER A 621 -3.06 -4.98 8.79
C SER A 621 -2.17 -5.64 9.85
N LEU A 622 -2.28 -5.24 11.12
CA LEU A 622 -1.53 -5.85 12.20
C LEU A 622 -2.05 -7.27 12.49
N PRO A 623 -1.18 -8.24 12.82
CA PRO A 623 -1.62 -9.56 13.26
C PRO A 623 -2.49 -9.46 14.52
N ARG A 624 -3.72 -10.00 14.46
CA ARG A 624 -4.57 -10.15 15.66
C ARG A 624 -3.83 -11.02 16.68
N ARG A 625 -3.82 -10.62 17.95
CA ARG A 625 -3.18 -11.39 19.02
C ARG A 625 -4.03 -12.62 19.31
N ALA A 626 -3.39 -13.72 19.68
CA ALA A 626 -4.08 -14.97 20.04
C ALA A 626 -5.06 -14.82 21.24
N ASN A 627 -4.88 -13.77 22.04
CA ASN A 627 -5.70 -13.45 23.21
C ASN A 627 -6.67 -12.27 22.97
N ASP A 628 -6.74 -11.71 21.76
CA ASP A 628 -7.77 -10.71 21.46
C ASP A 628 -9.12 -11.43 21.53
N PRO A 629 -10.09 -10.97 22.36
CA PRO A 629 -11.37 -11.65 22.48
C PRO A 629 -12.04 -11.71 21.11
N LEU A 630 -12.38 -12.92 20.67
CA LEU A 630 -13.18 -13.11 19.46
C LEU A 630 -14.44 -12.23 19.58
N PRO A 631 -14.80 -11.47 18.53
CA PRO A 631 -15.96 -10.58 18.60
C PRO A 631 -17.17 -11.40 18.99
N VAL A 632 -17.71 -11.11 20.18
CA VAL A 632 -18.90 -11.78 20.71
C VAL A 632 -19.98 -11.65 19.64
N PRO A 633 -20.58 -12.75 19.15
CA PRO A 633 -21.55 -12.67 18.08
C PRO A 633 -22.77 -11.90 18.58
N GLU A 634 -22.86 -10.62 18.18
CA GLU A 634 -23.99 -9.74 18.48
C GLU A 634 -25.31 -10.47 18.20
N THR A 635 -26.23 -10.37 19.16
CA THR A 635 -27.44 -11.18 19.21
C THR A 635 -28.24 -11.06 17.91
N ARG A 636 -28.70 -12.23 17.42
CA ARG A 636 -29.11 -12.50 16.03
C ARG A 636 -30.36 -11.76 15.53
N THR A 637 -30.88 -10.80 16.30
CA THR A 637 -32.14 -10.07 16.06
C THR A 637 -31.95 -8.77 15.28
N THR A 638 -30.90 -7.98 15.54
CA THR A 638 -30.66 -6.69 14.86
C THR A 638 -30.20 -6.88 13.42
N LYS A 639 -29.27 -7.81 13.17
CA LYS A 639 -28.74 -8.08 11.81
C LYS A 639 -29.82 -8.46 10.78
N LYS A 640 -30.95 -9.05 11.19
CA LYS A 640 -32.07 -9.31 10.28
C LYS A 640 -32.78 -8.05 9.78
N GLN A 641 -32.74 -6.92 10.50
CA GLN A 641 -33.30 -5.65 10.03
C GLN A 641 -32.33 -4.95 9.07
N ASP A 642 -31.05 -4.81 9.44
CA ASP A 642 -30.05 -4.15 8.58
C ASP A 642 -29.80 -4.93 7.28
N GLN A 643 -29.73 -6.26 7.34
CA GLN A 643 -29.56 -7.08 6.15
C GLN A 643 -30.81 -7.04 5.24
N ASN A 644 -32.03 -6.85 5.80
CA ASN A 644 -33.23 -6.57 5.02
C ASN A 644 -33.24 -5.15 4.44
N GLN A 645 -32.73 -4.15 5.16
CA GLN A 645 -32.63 -2.78 4.67
C GLN A 645 -31.61 -2.67 3.54
N TYR A 646 -30.47 -3.37 3.66
CA TYR A 646 -29.49 -3.54 2.60
C TYR A 646 -30.06 -4.31 1.40
N LEU A 647 -30.75 -5.44 1.61
CA LEU A 647 -31.44 -6.14 0.52
C LEU A 647 -32.47 -5.24 -0.17
N ARG A 648 -33.28 -4.48 0.57
CA ARG A 648 -34.26 -3.54 0.00
C ARG A 648 -33.59 -2.41 -0.80
N ALA A 649 -32.44 -1.91 -0.35
CA ALA A 649 -31.66 -0.93 -1.10
C ALA A 649 -31.07 -1.52 -2.39
N MET A 650 -30.54 -2.75 -2.32
CA MET A 650 -30.01 -3.50 -3.47
C MET A 650 -31.11 -3.84 -4.48
N ILE A 651 -32.27 -4.32 -4.02
CA ILE A 651 -33.46 -4.58 -4.84
C ILE A 651 -33.91 -3.27 -5.51
N LYS A 652 -34.06 -2.17 -4.77
CA LYS A 652 -34.45 -0.86 -5.33
C LYS A 652 -33.43 -0.30 -6.33
N LYS A 653 -32.13 -0.59 -6.16
CA LYS A 653 -31.07 -0.26 -7.13
C LYS A 653 -31.16 -1.14 -8.39
N ALA A 654 -31.43 -2.43 -8.23
CA ALA A 654 -31.66 -3.36 -9.32
C ALA A 654 -32.95 -3.04 -10.11
N GLU A 655 -34.03 -2.66 -9.43
CA GLU A 655 -35.29 -2.20 -10.04
C GLU A 655 -35.09 -0.92 -10.86
N ARG A 656 -34.38 0.09 -10.32
CA ARG A 656 -34.01 1.30 -11.05
C ARG A 656 -33.17 0.99 -12.30
N ARG A 657 -32.22 0.06 -12.18
CA ARG A 657 -31.41 -0.41 -13.31
C ARG A 657 -32.26 -1.14 -14.35
N ALA A 658 -33.11 -2.07 -13.94
CA ALA A 658 -34.01 -2.80 -14.81
C ALA A 658 -35.06 -1.89 -15.48
N GLN A 659 -35.52 -0.83 -14.81
CA GLN A 659 -36.36 0.22 -15.40
C GLN A 659 -35.60 1.02 -16.45
N SER A 660 -34.38 1.47 -16.15
CA SER A 660 -33.50 2.17 -17.10
C SER A 660 -33.20 1.31 -18.33
N GLU A 661 -32.87 0.03 -18.13
CA GLU A 661 -32.65 -0.96 -19.19
C GLU A 661 -33.94 -1.21 -20.00
N LYS A 662 -35.12 -1.31 -19.37
CA LYS A 662 -36.42 -1.35 -20.09
C LYS A 662 -36.68 -0.09 -20.91
N GLN A 663 -36.28 1.08 -20.41
CA GLN A 663 -36.48 2.37 -21.06
C GLN A 663 -35.50 2.56 -22.24
N MET A 664 -34.26 2.08 -22.08
CA MET A 664 -33.29 1.95 -23.17
C MET A 664 -33.77 0.96 -24.23
N MET A 665 -34.27 -0.22 -23.84
CA MET A 665 -34.82 -1.21 -24.77
C MET A 665 -36.04 -0.67 -25.51
N LYS A 666 -36.99 0.01 -24.86
CA LYS A 666 -38.09 0.72 -25.54
C LYS A 666 -37.59 1.80 -26.51
N THR A 667 -36.49 2.47 -26.19
CA THR A 667 -35.86 3.47 -27.08
C THR A 667 -35.19 2.81 -28.29
N LEU A 668 -34.58 1.64 -28.10
CA LEU A 668 -34.00 0.83 -29.18
C LEU A 668 -35.07 0.17 -30.05
N GLU A 669 -36.15 -0.34 -29.46
CA GLU A 669 -37.35 -0.82 -30.17
C GLU A 669 -37.99 0.29 -31.00
N LYS A 670 -38.17 1.49 -30.43
CA LYS A 670 -38.68 2.65 -31.17
C LYS A 670 -37.78 2.98 -32.38
N LYS A 671 -36.45 3.01 -32.18
CA LYS A 671 -35.47 3.20 -33.27
C LYS A 671 -35.46 2.04 -34.28
N ALA A 672 -35.78 0.81 -33.87
CA ALA A 672 -35.89 -0.35 -34.75
C ALA A 672 -37.18 -0.33 -35.57
N VAL A 673 -38.30 0.13 -34.98
CA VAL A 673 -39.58 0.36 -35.67
C VAL A 673 -39.45 1.52 -36.67
N GLU A 674 -38.80 2.63 -36.28
CA GLU A 674 -38.50 3.75 -37.19
C GLU A 674 -37.59 3.35 -38.38
N ARG A 675 -36.77 2.30 -38.21
CA ARG A 675 -35.96 1.69 -39.28
C ARG A 675 -36.70 0.66 -40.12
N ARG A 676 -37.89 0.20 -39.71
CA ARG A 676 -38.74 -0.72 -40.48
C ARG A 676 -39.84 0.03 -41.25
N LYS A 677 -39.42 0.85 -42.22
CA LYS A 677 -40.29 1.17 -43.37
C LYS A 677 -40.17 0.03 -44.39
N PRO A 678 -41.28 -0.47 -44.98
CA PRO A 678 -41.25 -1.66 -45.81
C PRO A 678 -40.72 -1.36 -47.22
N LEU A 679 -39.91 -2.27 -47.75
CA LEU A 679 -39.85 -2.53 -49.19
C LEU A 679 -40.89 -3.61 -49.55
N PRO A 680 -41.33 -3.70 -50.82
CA PRO A 680 -42.52 -4.48 -51.18
C PRO A 680 -42.36 -6.00 -51.04
N GLN A 681 -43.50 -6.67 -51.04
CA GLN A 681 -43.69 -8.11 -50.86
C GLN A 681 -43.11 -8.95 -52.00
N GLU A 682 -42.71 -10.19 -51.68
CA GLU A 682 -42.98 -11.35 -52.53
C GLU A 682 -43.30 -12.57 -51.62
N GLU A 683 -43.90 -13.62 -52.21
CA GLU A 683 -44.93 -14.44 -51.54
C GLU A 683 -44.49 -15.86 -51.06
N SER A 684 -45.49 -16.64 -50.62
CA SER A 684 -45.47 -18.05 -50.13
C SER A 684 -44.97 -18.24 -48.69
N ALA A 685 -45.77 -18.71 -47.71
CA ALA A 685 -46.59 -19.94 -47.61
C ALA A 685 -45.70 -21.20 -47.72
N VAL A 686 -45.69 -22.19 -46.81
CA VAL A 686 -46.78 -22.98 -46.19
C VAL A 686 -46.21 -23.58 -44.88
N ALA A 687 -46.78 -23.42 -43.68
CA ALA A 687 -47.97 -24.06 -43.08
C ALA A 687 -47.73 -25.44 -42.38
N TRP A 688 -48.19 -25.55 -41.11
CA TRP A 688 -48.46 -26.76 -40.29
C TRP A 688 -47.25 -27.58 -39.77
N GLY A 689 -47.34 -28.29 -38.63
CA GLY A 689 -48.48 -28.46 -37.71
C GLY A 689 -48.10 -29.19 -36.39
N GLU A 690 -49.06 -29.25 -35.46
CA GLU A 690 -48.94 -29.80 -34.09
C GLU A 690 -49.12 -31.34 -34.02
N ARG A 691 -48.67 -31.98 -32.92
CA ARG A 691 -49.32 -33.08 -32.13
C ARG A 691 -48.30 -33.81 -31.20
N THR A 692 -48.40 -33.89 -29.86
CA THR A 692 -49.35 -34.53 -28.88
C THR A 692 -48.99 -35.97 -28.47
N GLY A 693 -49.10 -36.28 -27.17
CA GLY A 693 -48.83 -37.58 -26.48
C GLY A 693 -47.75 -37.38 -25.39
N SER A 694 -47.95 -37.54 -24.05
CA SER A 694 -48.68 -38.55 -23.24
C SER A 694 -48.01 -39.94 -23.34
N ASP A 695 -47.68 -40.72 -22.28
CA ASP A 695 -47.80 -40.66 -20.79
C ASP A 695 -46.61 -41.48 -20.17
N GLY A 696 -46.34 -41.66 -18.85
CA GLY A 696 -46.96 -41.26 -17.57
C GLY A 696 -46.26 -41.93 -16.34
N GLU A 697 -46.67 -41.60 -15.11
CA GLU A 697 -46.48 -42.29 -13.78
C GLU A 697 -45.05 -42.73 -13.30
N LYS A 698 -44.49 -42.15 -12.21
CA LYS A 698 -44.48 -42.60 -10.77
C LYS A 698 -43.18 -43.36 -10.36
N ASP A 699 -42.64 -43.32 -9.13
CA ASP A 699 -43.11 -42.82 -7.82
C ASP A 699 -41.92 -42.41 -6.87
N SER A 700 -42.25 -41.72 -5.75
CA SER A 700 -41.62 -41.62 -4.37
C SER A 700 -40.15 -42.06 -4.10
N GLU A 701 -39.40 -41.60 -3.09
CA GLU A 701 -39.51 -40.64 -1.96
C GLU A 701 -38.04 -40.35 -1.47
N GLY A 702 -37.66 -39.29 -0.75
CA GLY A 702 -38.27 -38.70 0.45
C GLY A 702 -37.47 -39.16 1.70
N ASP A 703 -36.25 -38.65 1.92
CA ASP A 703 -35.93 -37.51 2.81
C ASP A 703 -35.65 -37.94 4.29
N TYR A 704 -34.75 -37.22 4.96
CA TYR A 704 -34.83 -36.74 6.36
C TYR A 704 -33.46 -36.39 6.97
N GLN A 705 -33.29 -35.10 7.27
CA GLN A 705 -32.23 -34.58 8.14
C GLN A 705 -32.65 -34.54 9.63
N CYS A 706 -31.66 -34.18 10.46
CA CYS A 706 -31.76 -33.62 11.82
C CYS A 706 -31.93 -34.58 13.00
N ARG A 707 -30.84 -34.69 13.79
CA ARG A 707 -30.81 -34.43 15.24
C ARG A 707 -29.37 -34.30 15.75
N PHE A 708 -29.24 -33.95 17.03
CA PHE A 708 -28.01 -33.99 17.84
C PHE A 708 -27.04 -32.80 17.74
N LEU A 709 -27.54 -31.63 18.16
CA LEU A 709 -26.77 -30.70 19.00
C LEU A 709 -27.54 -30.57 20.32
N ASP A 710 -27.03 -31.20 21.38
CA ASP A 710 -27.24 -30.86 22.79
C ASP A 710 -26.35 -31.81 23.64
N GLU A 711 -25.52 -31.23 24.51
CA GLU A 711 -24.54 -31.82 25.46
C GLU A 711 -23.04 -31.68 25.10
N LEU A 712 -22.14 -31.31 26.02
CA LEU A 712 -22.28 -30.38 27.16
C LEU A 712 -20.87 -29.88 27.58
N THR A 713 -20.76 -28.64 28.05
CA THR A 713 -19.48 -27.97 28.39
C THR A 713 -19.16 -28.02 29.88
N SER A 714 -17.93 -28.37 30.33
CA SER A 714 -17.38 -27.92 31.64
C SER A 714 -15.87 -28.17 31.93
N VAL A 715 -15.22 -27.24 32.67
CA VAL A 715 -13.95 -27.35 33.48
C VAL A 715 -12.59 -27.51 32.74
N ILE A 716 -11.41 -27.15 33.30
CA ILE A 716 -10.77 -25.84 33.66
C ILE A 716 -9.33 -26.12 34.23
N LEU A 717 -8.27 -25.48 33.66
CA LEU A 717 -6.91 -25.11 34.21
C LEU A 717 -6.04 -26.18 34.95
N SER A 718 -4.71 -26.07 35.17
CA SER A 718 -3.69 -24.99 35.05
C SER A 718 -2.26 -25.50 34.69
N ASP A 719 -1.31 -24.55 34.54
CA ASP A 719 0.17 -24.61 34.73
C ASP A 719 1.10 -25.58 33.96
N GLU A 720 1.72 -25.08 32.88
CA GLU A 720 3.13 -25.43 32.49
C GLU A 720 3.80 -24.45 31.49
N VAL A 721 3.53 -23.13 31.58
CA VAL A 721 3.92 -22.15 30.54
C VAL A 721 5.33 -21.53 30.73
N HIS A 722 6.03 -21.82 31.84
CA HIS A 722 7.30 -21.12 32.15
C HIS A 722 8.59 -21.74 31.60
N THR A 723 8.55 -22.99 31.09
CA THR A 723 9.76 -23.71 30.66
C THR A 723 10.05 -23.56 29.15
N LEU A 724 9.02 -23.49 28.31
CA LEU A 724 9.15 -23.55 26.84
C LEU A 724 9.66 -22.27 26.15
N LYS A 725 9.83 -21.16 26.86
CA LYS A 725 10.33 -19.90 26.28
C LYS A 725 11.85 -19.85 26.10
N GLY A 726 12.62 -20.69 26.81
CA GLY A 726 14.08 -20.74 26.67
C GLY A 726 14.55 -21.46 25.40
N GLU A 727 13.87 -22.53 25.00
CA GLU A 727 14.35 -23.42 23.92
C GLU A 727 14.04 -22.89 22.51
N LEU A 728 12.96 -22.11 22.34
CA LEU A 728 12.53 -21.62 21.03
C LEU A 728 13.50 -20.59 20.43
N ALA A 729 14.20 -19.81 21.28
CA ALA A 729 15.15 -18.78 20.85
C ALA A 729 16.43 -19.36 20.20
N SER A 730 16.84 -20.57 20.59
CA SER A 730 18.03 -21.24 20.04
C SER A 730 17.83 -21.75 18.62
N TYR A 731 16.59 -21.97 18.17
CA TYR A 731 16.30 -22.70 16.92
C TYR A 731 16.10 -21.79 15.70
N GLN A 732 15.86 -20.49 15.91
CA GLN A 732 15.41 -19.58 14.84
C GLN A 732 16.52 -18.85 14.08
N ALA A 733 17.80 -19.07 14.44
CA ALA A 733 18.91 -18.22 13.98
C ALA A 733 19.54 -18.60 12.62
N SER A 734 19.24 -19.75 12.01
CA SER A 734 20.10 -20.31 10.93
C SER A 734 19.39 -21.11 9.82
N ARG A 735 18.45 -20.50 9.06
CA ARG A 735 18.06 -21.03 7.73
C ARG A 735 17.82 -19.93 6.67
N PRO A 736 18.26 -20.13 5.41
CA PRO A 736 17.85 -19.32 4.26
C PRO A 736 16.39 -19.61 3.85
N GLN A 737 15.86 -18.82 2.91
CA GLN A 737 14.47 -18.93 2.42
C GLN A 737 14.12 -20.36 1.98
N PRO A 738 13.10 -21.02 2.58
CA PRO A 738 12.83 -22.43 2.33
C PRO A 738 12.18 -22.65 0.95
N THR A 739 12.68 -23.66 0.23
CA THR A 739 11.96 -24.25 -0.89
C THR A 739 10.75 -25.06 -0.40
N ALA A 740 9.87 -25.50 -1.31
CA ALA A 740 8.80 -26.45 -0.96
C ALA A 740 9.35 -27.75 -0.34
N VAL A 741 10.58 -28.14 -0.70
CA VAL A 741 11.26 -29.33 -0.19
C VAL A 741 11.76 -29.09 1.24
N ASP A 742 12.27 -27.90 1.55
CA ASP A 742 12.74 -27.55 2.90
C ASP A 742 11.59 -27.50 3.91
N ALA A 743 10.42 -26.98 3.50
CA ALA A 743 9.22 -27.02 4.33
C ALA A 743 8.71 -28.45 4.62
N PHE A 744 9.00 -29.41 3.73
CA PHE A 744 8.73 -30.83 3.96
C PHE A 744 9.84 -31.54 4.75
N SER A 745 11.09 -31.05 4.72
CA SER A 745 12.22 -31.64 5.46
C SER A 745 11.99 -31.70 6.98
N GLU A 746 11.10 -30.85 7.51
CA GLU A 746 10.70 -30.83 8.93
C GLU A 746 9.78 -32.00 9.32
N LEU A 747 9.13 -32.67 8.36
CA LEU A 747 8.44 -33.96 8.54
C LEU A 747 9.42 -35.14 8.66
N SER A 748 10.47 -34.95 9.46
CA SER A 748 11.33 -36.01 9.97
C SER A 748 10.53 -36.96 10.87
N ALA A 749 11.02 -38.19 11.08
CA ALA A 749 10.38 -39.14 11.99
C ALA A 749 10.20 -38.54 13.40
N SER A 750 11.22 -37.82 13.91
CA SER A 750 11.15 -37.12 15.21
C SER A 750 10.10 -36.00 15.25
N GLY A 751 9.97 -35.22 14.17
CA GLY A 751 8.94 -34.18 14.06
C GLY A 751 7.52 -34.76 14.06
N MET A 752 7.31 -35.87 13.36
CA MET A 752 6.02 -36.55 13.36
C MET A 752 5.75 -37.34 14.65
N ASP A 753 6.76 -37.90 15.32
CA ASP A 753 6.58 -38.54 16.64
C ASP A 753 6.11 -37.50 17.67
N LYS A 754 6.73 -36.30 17.68
CA LYS A 754 6.22 -35.15 18.48
C LYS A 754 4.79 -34.78 18.12
N GLN A 755 4.47 -34.74 16.83
CA GLN A 755 3.11 -34.47 16.36
C GLN A 755 2.13 -35.56 16.80
N ILE A 756 2.52 -36.83 16.84
CA ILE A 756 1.67 -37.93 17.34
C ILE A 756 1.39 -37.78 18.82
N THR A 757 2.42 -37.64 19.67
CA THR A 757 2.21 -37.43 21.12
C THR A 757 1.30 -36.22 21.37
N TYR A 758 1.46 -35.16 20.58
CA TYR A 758 0.58 -33.99 20.63
C TYR A 758 -0.83 -34.26 20.07
N CYS A 759 -1.00 -35.11 19.07
CA CYS A 759 -2.31 -35.51 18.55
C CYS A 759 -3.06 -36.42 19.52
N GLU A 760 -2.37 -37.39 20.14
CA GLU A 760 -2.89 -38.24 21.22
C GLU A 760 -3.43 -37.36 22.37
N ALA A 761 -2.68 -36.33 22.76
CA ALA A 761 -3.15 -35.34 23.75
C ALA A 761 -4.26 -34.39 23.21
N ALA A 762 -4.28 -34.09 21.91
CA ALA A 762 -5.18 -33.11 21.31
C ALA A 762 -6.55 -33.67 20.90
N LEU A 763 -6.72 -34.99 20.74
CA LEU A 763 -7.98 -35.64 20.39
C LEU A 763 -9.13 -35.32 21.34
N HIS A 764 -8.83 -34.97 22.59
CA HIS A 764 -9.79 -34.58 23.61
C HIS A 764 -9.86 -33.05 23.83
N SER A 765 -9.50 -32.24 22.83
CA SER A 765 -9.37 -30.78 22.98
C SER A 765 -9.85 -29.97 21.77
N GLN A 766 -10.16 -28.69 22.02
CA GLN A 766 -10.48 -27.66 21.02
C GLN A 766 -9.45 -27.53 19.87
N LYS A 767 -8.25 -28.10 20.02
CA LYS A 767 -7.22 -28.14 18.97
C LYS A 767 -7.58 -29.12 17.84
N PHE A 768 -8.37 -30.16 18.11
CA PHE A 768 -8.89 -31.08 17.09
C PHE A 768 -9.87 -30.36 16.16
N ASP A 769 -10.85 -29.63 16.72
CA ASP A 769 -11.82 -28.83 15.94
C ASP A 769 -11.13 -27.82 15.02
N ASN A 770 -10.08 -27.16 15.54
CA ASN A 770 -9.27 -26.23 14.75
C ASN A 770 -8.58 -26.91 13.55
N ARG A 771 -8.18 -28.18 13.67
CA ARG A 771 -7.59 -28.96 12.57
C ARG A 771 -8.64 -29.46 11.61
N LEU A 772 -9.79 -29.92 12.10
CA LEU A 772 -10.93 -30.30 11.26
C LEU A 772 -11.42 -29.11 10.43
N TYR A 773 -11.55 -27.93 11.05
CA TYR A 773 -11.87 -26.68 10.37
C TYR A 773 -10.80 -26.31 9.33
N ARG A 774 -9.50 -26.46 9.63
CA ARG A 774 -8.42 -26.23 8.65
C ARG A 774 -8.45 -27.23 7.49
N ARG A 775 -8.74 -28.52 7.73
CA ARG A 775 -8.96 -29.53 6.68
C ARG A 775 -10.13 -29.11 5.78
N GLN A 776 -11.28 -28.82 6.38
CA GLN A 776 -12.47 -28.35 5.66
C GLN A 776 -12.21 -27.05 4.88
N LEU A 777 -11.44 -26.12 5.43
CA LEU A 777 -11.05 -24.88 4.77
C LEU A 777 -10.07 -25.12 3.60
N MET A 778 -9.09 -26.01 3.76
CA MET A 778 -8.18 -26.38 2.68
C MET A 778 -8.93 -27.10 1.55
N LEU A 779 -9.80 -28.05 1.87
CA LEU A 779 -10.64 -28.75 0.90
C LEU A 779 -11.61 -27.79 0.20
N SER A 780 -12.42 -27.02 0.92
CA SER A 780 -13.40 -26.11 0.32
C SER A 780 -12.78 -24.96 -0.49
N ALA A 781 -11.67 -24.36 -0.02
CA ALA A 781 -11.01 -23.27 -0.73
C ALA A 781 -10.28 -23.72 -2.00
N THR A 782 -9.94 -25.02 -2.10
CA THR A 782 -9.25 -25.58 -3.27
C THR A 782 -10.11 -26.42 -4.18
N ALA A 783 -11.20 -27.03 -3.69
CA ALA A 783 -12.04 -27.96 -4.46
C ALA A 783 -12.52 -27.38 -5.80
N PRO A 784 -12.99 -26.12 -5.91
CA PRO A 784 -13.40 -25.55 -7.18
C PRO A 784 -12.23 -25.39 -8.17
N TRP A 785 -11.05 -25.01 -7.69
CA TRP A 785 -9.84 -24.89 -8.51
C TRP A 785 -9.27 -26.27 -8.90
N ARG A 786 -9.30 -27.24 -7.99
CA ARG A 786 -8.92 -28.64 -8.23
C ARG A 786 -9.82 -29.26 -9.30
N TRP A 787 -11.13 -29.05 -9.22
CA TRP A 787 -12.09 -29.51 -10.22
C TRP A 787 -11.80 -28.89 -11.60
N VAL A 788 -11.64 -27.56 -11.68
CA VAL A 788 -11.35 -26.89 -12.97
C VAL A 788 -9.98 -27.28 -13.54
N ASP A 789 -8.90 -27.15 -12.77
CA ASP A 789 -7.53 -27.29 -13.29
C ASP A 789 -7.02 -28.73 -13.38
N CYS A 790 -7.55 -29.66 -12.57
CA CYS A 790 -7.09 -31.07 -12.51
C CYS A 790 -8.11 -32.08 -13.05
N THR A 791 -9.41 -31.78 -13.05
CA THR A 791 -10.44 -32.67 -13.61
C THR A 791 -10.87 -32.17 -15.00
N ILE A 792 -11.53 -31.01 -15.06
CA ILE A 792 -12.10 -30.48 -16.32
C ILE A 792 -11.02 -30.21 -17.37
N ALA A 793 -9.86 -29.65 -17.00
CA ALA A 793 -8.78 -29.41 -17.96
C ALA A 793 -8.21 -30.69 -18.61
N ASN A 794 -8.23 -31.83 -17.90
CA ASN A 794 -7.78 -33.12 -18.43
C ASN A 794 -8.87 -33.76 -19.30
N GLU A 795 -10.12 -33.75 -18.85
CA GLU A 795 -11.29 -34.20 -19.63
C GLU A 795 -11.39 -33.46 -20.99
N VAL A 796 -11.21 -32.13 -20.99
CA VAL A 796 -11.15 -31.32 -22.22
C VAL A 796 -10.02 -31.77 -23.13
N LYS A 797 -8.86 -32.12 -22.57
CA LYS A 797 -7.68 -32.55 -23.34
C LYS A 797 -7.92 -33.91 -24.00
N GLU A 798 -8.53 -34.85 -23.28
CA GLU A 798 -8.83 -36.20 -23.76
C GLU A 798 -9.89 -36.17 -24.88
N ARG A 799 -11.04 -35.52 -24.66
CA ARG A 799 -12.08 -35.37 -25.70
C ARG A 799 -11.61 -34.63 -26.96
N LEU A 800 -10.64 -33.73 -26.84
CA LEU A 800 -10.02 -33.05 -27.99
C LEU A 800 -8.99 -33.93 -28.73
N VAL A 801 -8.44 -34.97 -28.11
CA VAL A 801 -7.60 -35.98 -28.77
C VAL A 801 -8.49 -36.99 -29.53
N GLU A 802 -9.52 -37.53 -28.89
CA GLU A 802 -10.41 -38.54 -29.48
C GLU A 802 -11.08 -38.04 -30.77
N ARG A 803 -11.61 -36.81 -30.75
CA ARG A 803 -12.23 -36.16 -31.92
C ARG A 803 -11.25 -35.85 -33.05
N GLU A 804 -9.94 -35.83 -32.80
CA GLU A 804 -8.92 -35.69 -33.85
C GLU A 804 -8.47 -37.05 -34.41
N GLY A 805 -8.50 -38.12 -33.60
CA GLY A 805 -8.19 -39.50 -34.04
C GLY A 805 -9.29 -40.17 -34.87
N GLY A 806 -10.56 -39.92 -34.57
CA GLY A 806 -11.70 -40.63 -35.17
C GLY A 806 -11.97 -40.41 -36.67
N ASN A 807 -11.27 -39.47 -37.33
CA ASN A 807 -11.56 -39.06 -38.72
C ASN A 807 -10.46 -39.44 -39.73
N GLY A 808 -9.54 -40.35 -39.38
CA GLY A 808 -8.44 -40.82 -40.22
C GLY A 808 -8.73 -42.07 -41.08
N GLY A 809 -9.98 -42.56 -41.07
CA GLY A 809 -10.37 -43.85 -41.65
C GLY A 809 -10.51 -43.89 -43.17
N ASN A 810 -9.40 -44.13 -43.87
CA ASN A 810 -9.32 -44.89 -45.12
C ASN A 810 -10.20 -44.46 -46.32
N GLY A 811 -9.81 -43.38 -47.01
CA GLY A 811 -10.22 -43.13 -48.40
C GLY A 811 -9.40 -43.98 -49.40
N GLY A 812 -9.70 -45.28 -49.48
CA GLY A 812 -8.97 -46.26 -50.30
C GLY A 812 -9.84 -46.91 -51.39
N ASN A 813 -9.58 -46.52 -52.64
CA ASN A 813 -10.31 -46.89 -53.86
C ASN A 813 -10.41 -48.42 -54.14
N GLY A 814 -11.57 -48.90 -54.60
CA GLY A 814 -11.75 -50.29 -55.06
C GLY A 814 -13.21 -50.64 -55.36
N GLY A 815 -13.57 -50.83 -56.64
CA GLY A 815 -14.95 -51.07 -57.07
C GLY A 815 -15.39 -52.53 -57.05
N GLY A 816 -16.71 -52.74 -57.00
CA GLY A 816 -17.37 -54.02 -57.15
C GLY A 816 -18.89 -53.83 -57.21
N GLU A 817 -19.50 -54.11 -58.37
CA GLU A 817 -20.95 -54.16 -58.52
C GLU A 817 -21.49 -55.40 -57.81
N GLY A 818 -22.59 -55.25 -57.06
CA GLY A 818 -23.20 -56.34 -56.29
C GLY A 818 -24.57 -55.95 -55.75
N GLU A 819 -25.63 -56.46 -56.36
CA GLU A 819 -27.01 -56.27 -55.92
C GLU A 819 -27.35 -57.13 -54.69
N GLY A 820 -28.30 -56.65 -53.89
CA GLY A 820 -29.09 -57.50 -52.97
C GLY A 820 -28.55 -57.60 -51.54
N GLY A 821 -29.39 -57.21 -50.56
CA GLY A 821 -29.09 -57.42 -49.14
C GLY A 821 -29.83 -56.47 -48.20
N SER A 822 -31.12 -56.71 -47.98
CA SER A 822 -31.85 -56.10 -46.85
C SER A 822 -31.27 -56.60 -45.53
N GLY A 823 -30.67 -55.70 -44.74
CA GLY A 823 -30.09 -56.03 -43.43
C GLY A 823 -30.29 -54.91 -42.42
N GLU A 824 -31.36 -55.00 -41.63
CA GLU A 824 -31.57 -54.16 -40.45
C GLU A 824 -30.55 -54.52 -39.35
N GLY A 825 -29.37 -53.91 -39.42
CA GLY A 825 -28.33 -53.99 -38.39
C GLY A 825 -28.36 -52.75 -37.50
N GLY A 826 -28.92 -52.87 -36.30
CA GLY A 826 -29.10 -51.74 -35.38
C GLY A 826 -27.79 -51.04 -35.00
N ASN A 827 -27.54 -49.88 -35.62
CA ASN A 827 -26.44 -49.01 -35.24
C ASN A 827 -26.84 -48.22 -33.98
N GLY A 828 -26.65 -48.87 -32.82
CA GLY A 828 -27.08 -48.36 -31.52
C GLY A 828 -26.57 -46.94 -31.27
N ASP A 829 -27.48 -46.05 -30.86
CA ASP A 829 -27.27 -44.61 -30.83
C ASP A 829 -26.23 -44.20 -29.76
N LYS A 830 -24.94 -44.17 -30.14
CA LYS A 830 -23.83 -43.70 -29.31
C LYS A 830 -23.82 -42.17 -29.06
N ARG A 831 -24.99 -41.50 -29.11
CA ARG A 831 -25.18 -40.10 -28.71
C ARG A 831 -25.26 -39.89 -27.19
N GLY A 832 -25.07 -40.95 -26.39
CA GLY A 832 -25.27 -40.97 -24.94
C GLY A 832 -24.32 -40.13 -24.07
N GLU A 833 -23.26 -39.53 -24.61
CA GLU A 833 -22.21 -38.85 -23.82
C GLU A 833 -21.96 -37.37 -24.19
N ASP A 834 -22.85 -36.74 -24.98
CA ASP A 834 -22.79 -35.29 -25.19
C ASP A 834 -23.35 -34.53 -23.96
N ASP A 835 -22.47 -34.20 -23.02
CA ASP A 835 -22.77 -33.43 -21.80
C ASP A 835 -22.55 -31.90 -21.95
N TRP A 836 -22.61 -31.17 -20.83
CA TRP A 836 -22.37 -29.72 -20.75
C TRP A 836 -20.97 -29.29 -21.19
N LEU A 837 -19.96 -30.14 -20.97
CA LEU A 837 -18.58 -29.82 -21.26
C LEU A 837 -18.33 -29.92 -22.76
N THR A 838 -19.00 -30.86 -23.44
CA THR A 838 -19.02 -30.91 -24.90
C THR A 838 -19.60 -29.62 -25.51
N ASP A 839 -20.69 -29.08 -24.97
CA ASP A 839 -21.26 -27.79 -25.40
C ASP A 839 -20.28 -26.62 -25.17
N MET A 840 -19.63 -26.59 -23.99
CA MET A 840 -18.66 -25.55 -23.68
C MET A 840 -17.44 -25.62 -24.62
N ILE A 841 -16.89 -26.81 -24.87
CA ILE A 841 -15.78 -27.02 -25.81
C ILE A 841 -16.18 -26.58 -27.22
N ALA A 842 -17.36 -26.99 -27.71
CA ALA A 842 -17.85 -26.63 -29.04
C ALA A 842 -18.00 -25.10 -29.19
N THR A 843 -18.55 -24.44 -28.17
CA THR A 843 -18.76 -22.99 -28.12
C THR A 843 -17.44 -22.22 -28.14
N MET A 844 -16.48 -22.60 -27.28
CA MET A 844 -15.17 -21.96 -27.24
C MET A 844 -14.39 -22.20 -28.54
N ARG A 845 -14.47 -23.42 -29.11
CA ARG A 845 -13.84 -23.74 -30.41
C ARG A 845 -14.40 -22.90 -31.55
N ALA A 846 -15.73 -22.72 -31.61
CA ALA A 846 -16.38 -21.91 -32.63
C ALA A 846 -15.96 -20.43 -32.54
N MET A 847 -16.00 -19.85 -31.34
CA MET A 847 -15.55 -18.47 -31.08
C MET A 847 -14.08 -18.25 -31.46
N LEU A 848 -13.18 -19.15 -31.05
CA LEU A 848 -11.74 -19.03 -31.33
C LEU A 848 -11.44 -19.15 -32.83
N LEU A 849 -12.10 -20.06 -33.55
CA LEU A 849 -11.94 -20.22 -34.99
C LEU A 849 -12.48 -19.03 -35.79
N LYS A 850 -13.59 -18.42 -35.35
CA LYS A 850 -14.17 -17.22 -35.96
C LYS A 850 -13.51 -15.91 -35.53
N GLN A 851 -12.61 -15.94 -34.54
CA GLN A 851 -11.99 -14.78 -33.90
C GLN A 851 -13.00 -13.78 -33.29
N GLU A 852 -14.16 -14.26 -32.84
CA GLU A 852 -15.19 -13.43 -32.18
C GLU A 852 -14.60 -12.76 -30.93
N SER A 853 -14.88 -11.48 -30.71
CA SER A 853 -14.31 -10.70 -29.60
C SER A 853 -14.85 -11.11 -28.23
N THR A 854 -16.04 -11.67 -28.18
CA THR A 854 -16.75 -12.12 -26.98
C THR A 854 -17.62 -13.31 -27.32
N VAL A 855 -17.83 -14.22 -26.36
CA VAL A 855 -18.89 -15.25 -26.42
C VAL A 855 -19.74 -15.19 -25.17
N VAL A 856 -21.03 -15.53 -25.29
CA VAL A 856 -21.93 -15.69 -24.15
C VAL A 856 -22.20 -17.17 -23.96
N LEU A 857 -21.85 -17.71 -22.80
CA LEU A 857 -22.29 -19.01 -22.32
C LEU A 857 -23.70 -18.82 -21.74
N CYS A 858 -24.72 -19.26 -22.47
CA CYS A 858 -26.12 -19.01 -22.12
C CYS A 858 -26.85 -20.34 -21.83
N PRO A 859 -27.16 -20.65 -20.55
CA PRO A 859 -27.90 -21.87 -20.18
C PRO A 859 -29.27 -22.04 -20.85
N LYS A 860 -29.87 -20.95 -21.37
CA LYS A 860 -31.13 -20.99 -22.13
C LYS A 860 -30.95 -21.44 -23.58
N GLU A 861 -29.80 -21.14 -24.18
CA GLU A 861 -29.45 -21.50 -25.55
C GLU A 861 -28.74 -22.87 -25.60
N GLN A 862 -28.12 -23.26 -24.48
CA GLN A 862 -27.40 -24.52 -24.32
C GLN A 862 -27.88 -25.20 -23.04
N PRO A 863 -29.00 -25.93 -23.07
CA PRO A 863 -29.67 -26.42 -21.85
C PRO A 863 -28.80 -27.26 -20.92
N ARG A 864 -27.81 -27.99 -21.46
CA ARG A 864 -26.87 -28.77 -20.63
C ARG A 864 -25.98 -27.89 -19.75
N LEU A 865 -25.67 -26.66 -20.16
CA LEU A 865 -24.96 -25.68 -19.32
C LEU A 865 -25.73 -25.31 -18.04
N ALA A 866 -27.06 -25.51 -17.99
CA ALA A 866 -27.86 -25.29 -16.79
C ALA A 866 -27.49 -26.22 -15.63
N ALA A 867 -26.79 -27.34 -15.90
CA ALA A 867 -26.25 -28.22 -14.86
C ALA A 867 -25.15 -27.58 -13.99
N ILE A 868 -24.54 -26.47 -14.45
CA ILE A 868 -23.51 -25.73 -13.69
C ILE A 868 -24.07 -24.44 -13.10
N SER A 869 -24.82 -23.69 -13.89
CA SER A 869 -25.30 -22.36 -13.51
C SER A 869 -26.52 -21.98 -14.33
N SER A 870 -27.47 -21.28 -13.69
CA SER A 870 -28.65 -20.72 -14.35
C SER A 870 -28.41 -19.35 -15.00
N MET A 871 -27.24 -18.74 -14.78
CA MET A 871 -26.92 -17.38 -15.20
C MET A 871 -26.08 -17.37 -16.47
N PRO A 872 -26.34 -16.48 -17.45
CA PRO A 872 -25.47 -16.32 -18.61
C PRO A 872 -24.14 -15.66 -18.23
N PHE A 873 -23.05 -16.01 -18.93
CA PHE A 873 -21.72 -15.46 -18.70
C PHE A 873 -21.02 -15.04 -19.99
N THR A 874 -20.50 -13.81 -20.03
CA THR A 874 -19.79 -13.26 -21.19
C THR A 874 -18.28 -13.37 -21.03
N TYR A 875 -17.64 -14.22 -21.83
CA TYR A 875 -16.18 -14.30 -21.93
C TYR A 875 -15.64 -13.31 -22.97
N SER A 876 -14.47 -12.72 -22.72
CA SER A 876 -13.78 -11.80 -23.63
C SER A 876 -12.54 -12.46 -24.25
N ASN A 877 -12.50 -12.56 -25.57
CA ASN A 877 -11.51 -13.34 -26.30
C ASN A 877 -10.13 -12.66 -26.32
N LYS A 878 -9.23 -13.15 -25.46
CA LYS A 878 -7.82 -12.71 -25.39
C LYS A 878 -7.00 -13.15 -26.61
N PHE A 879 -7.46 -14.15 -27.36
CA PHE A 879 -6.79 -14.71 -28.53
C PHE A 879 -7.28 -14.13 -29.87
N LYS A 880 -8.10 -13.07 -29.88
CA LYS A 880 -8.66 -12.47 -31.12
C LYS A 880 -7.65 -12.04 -32.20
N ARG A 881 -6.36 -11.95 -31.88
CA ARG A 881 -5.26 -11.68 -32.85
C ARG A 881 -4.57 -12.95 -33.38
N SER A 882 -4.79 -14.10 -32.76
CA SER A 882 -4.22 -15.39 -33.14
C SER A 882 -5.10 -16.06 -34.19
N ARG A 883 -4.51 -16.49 -35.31
CA ARG A 883 -5.17 -17.37 -36.27
C ARG A 883 -4.94 -18.82 -35.87
N PHE A 884 -6.02 -19.56 -35.65
CA PHE A 884 -5.99 -20.98 -35.34
C PHE A 884 -6.28 -21.81 -36.59
N GLN A 885 -5.58 -22.94 -36.75
CA GLN A 885 -5.97 -23.98 -37.70
C GLN A 885 -7.19 -24.73 -37.13
N LYS A 886 -7.93 -25.47 -37.98
CA LYS A 886 -9.13 -26.22 -37.56
C LYS A 886 -8.84 -27.27 -36.47
N THR A 887 -7.62 -27.78 -36.42
CA THR A 887 -7.09 -28.78 -35.50
C THR A 887 -5.68 -28.36 -35.04
N GLY A 888 -5.17 -28.98 -33.98
CA GLY A 888 -3.80 -28.81 -33.50
C GLY A 888 -3.61 -28.07 -32.17
N ASP A 889 -2.46 -28.29 -31.54
CA ASP A 889 -2.21 -27.98 -30.12
C ASP A 889 -2.44 -26.53 -29.72
N ARG A 890 -2.19 -25.57 -30.62
CA ARG A 890 -2.46 -24.15 -30.36
C ARG A 890 -3.93 -23.87 -30.10
N LEU A 891 -4.84 -24.51 -30.85
CA LEU A 891 -6.28 -24.38 -30.63
C LEU A 891 -6.70 -25.13 -29.37
N ARG A 892 -6.19 -26.35 -29.16
CA ARG A 892 -6.44 -27.18 -27.97
C ARG A 892 -6.08 -26.42 -26.68
N ASN A 893 -4.87 -25.85 -26.62
CA ASN A 893 -4.41 -25.09 -25.46
C ASN A 893 -5.19 -23.78 -25.28
N ALA A 894 -5.59 -23.10 -26.36
CA ALA A 894 -6.44 -21.91 -26.26
C ALA A 894 -7.85 -22.24 -25.71
N ILE A 895 -8.44 -23.37 -26.10
CA ILE A 895 -9.73 -23.85 -25.54
C ILE A 895 -9.58 -24.13 -24.04
N ILE A 896 -8.54 -24.89 -23.63
CA ILE A 896 -8.29 -25.23 -22.21
C ILE A 896 -8.11 -23.95 -21.39
N GLU A 897 -7.30 -22.99 -21.85
CA GLU A 897 -7.08 -21.73 -21.13
C GLU A 897 -8.32 -20.84 -21.07
N THR A 898 -9.10 -20.78 -22.14
CA THR A 898 -10.40 -20.09 -22.11
C THR A 898 -11.37 -20.74 -21.13
N ILE A 899 -11.41 -22.07 -21.01
CA ILE A 899 -12.23 -22.78 -20.00
C ILE A 899 -11.71 -22.50 -18.58
N ARG A 900 -10.39 -22.55 -18.35
CA ARG A 900 -9.73 -22.20 -17.07
C ARG A 900 -9.96 -20.76 -16.61
N GLU A 901 -10.30 -19.85 -17.52
CA GLU A 901 -10.68 -18.48 -17.17
C GLU A 901 -12.20 -18.31 -17.04
N ALA A 902 -12.97 -18.87 -17.96
CA ALA A 902 -14.42 -18.72 -17.99
C ALA A 902 -15.11 -19.46 -16.85
N LEU A 903 -14.77 -20.72 -16.60
CA LEU A 903 -15.48 -21.57 -15.63
C LEU A 903 -15.34 -21.06 -14.19
N PRO A 904 -14.14 -20.66 -13.69
CA PRO A 904 -14.03 -20.04 -12.36
C PRO A 904 -14.74 -18.69 -12.27
N ALA A 905 -14.66 -17.84 -13.29
CA ALA A 905 -15.32 -16.54 -13.27
C ALA A 905 -16.85 -16.68 -13.27
N TRP A 906 -17.38 -17.64 -14.02
CA TRP A 906 -18.80 -17.96 -14.09
C TRP A 906 -19.34 -18.59 -12.80
N LEU A 907 -18.53 -19.39 -12.11
CA LEU A 907 -18.81 -19.92 -10.76
C LEU A 907 -18.62 -18.89 -9.63
N GLY A 908 -18.35 -17.62 -9.94
CA GLY A 908 -18.15 -16.58 -8.93
C GLY A 908 -16.82 -16.67 -8.17
N LEU A 909 -15.88 -17.52 -8.59
CA LEU A 909 -14.53 -17.65 -8.04
C LEU A 909 -13.61 -16.50 -8.48
N ILE A 910 -14.18 -15.34 -8.84
CA ILE A 910 -13.48 -14.20 -9.43
C ILE A 910 -12.34 -13.77 -8.51
N VAL A 911 -11.16 -13.59 -9.10
CA VAL A 911 -9.99 -13.07 -8.40
C VAL A 911 -9.58 -11.77 -9.06
N GLU A 912 -9.80 -10.67 -8.36
CA GLU A 912 -9.54 -9.29 -8.80
C GLU A 912 -8.12 -9.05 -9.31
N LYS A 913 -7.16 -9.87 -8.83
CA LYS A 913 -5.73 -9.74 -9.15
C LYS A 913 -5.18 -11.07 -9.66
N PRO A 914 -4.66 -11.17 -10.90
CA PRO A 914 -4.19 -12.43 -11.50
C PRO A 914 -3.18 -13.22 -10.66
N ARG A 915 -2.35 -12.52 -9.87
CA ARG A 915 -1.39 -13.14 -8.94
C ARG A 915 -2.07 -14.01 -7.87
N ILE A 916 -3.14 -13.48 -7.25
CA ILE A 916 -3.88 -14.20 -6.19
C ILE A 916 -4.54 -15.46 -6.78
N GLY A 917 -4.98 -15.40 -8.05
CA GLY A 917 -5.51 -16.56 -8.77
C GLY A 917 -4.48 -17.67 -8.91
N ARG A 918 -3.25 -17.34 -9.33
CA ARG A 918 -2.15 -18.32 -9.43
C ARG A 918 -1.80 -18.96 -8.09
N ASP A 919 -1.69 -18.18 -7.02
CA ASP A 919 -1.40 -18.72 -5.69
C ASP A 919 -2.51 -19.66 -5.19
N ARG A 920 -3.79 -19.38 -5.50
CA ARG A 920 -4.91 -20.29 -5.24
C ARG A 920 -4.85 -21.58 -6.07
N ARG A 921 -4.54 -21.51 -7.37
CA ARG A 921 -4.37 -22.69 -8.24
C ARG A 921 -3.25 -23.60 -7.75
N VAL A 922 -2.08 -23.03 -7.48
CA VAL A 922 -0.90 -23.79 -7.02
C VAL A 922 -1.13 -24.40 -5.63
N ARG A 923 -1.90 -23.74 -4.76
CA ARG A 923 -2.40 -24.35 -3.50
C ARG A 923 -3.36 -25.51 -3.75
N ALA A 924 -4.24 -25.42 -4.75
CA ALA A 924 -5.13 -26.52 -5.11
C ALA A 924 -4.35 -27.73 -5.64
N TRP A 925 -3.34 -27.52 -6.48
CA TRP A 925 -2.44 -28.58 -6.93
C TRP A 925 -1.63 -29.20 -5.79
N PHE A 926 -1.20 -28.40 -4.81
CA PHE A 926 -0.52 -28.89 -3.61
C PHE A 926 -1.41 -29.80 -2.77
N ILE A 927 -2.66 -29.39 -2.50
CA ILE A 927 -3.64 -30.23 -1.78
C ILE A 927 -3.98 -31.49 -2.57
N ASP A 928 -4.19 -31.40 -3.89
CA ASP A 928 -4.44 -32.57 -4.75
C ASP A 928 -3.24 -33.54 -4.77
N ALA A 929 -2.02 -33.03 -4.93
CA ALA A 929 -0.79 -33.83 -4.91
C ALA A 929 -0.58 -34.57 -3.58
N ILE A 930 -0.76 -33.87 -2.47
CA ILE A 930 -0.60 -34.43 -1.14
C ILE A 930 -1.70 -35.45 -0.82
N THR A 931 -2.97 -35.12 -1.07
CA THR A 931 -4.09 -36.02 -0.76
C THR A 931 -4.05 -37.31 -1.61
N ARG A 932 -3.66 -37.24 -2.88
CA ARG A 932 -3.43 -38.44 -3.71
C ARG A 932 -2.25 -39.30 -3.22
N SER A 933 -1.21 -38.68 -2.68
CA SER A 933 0.01 -39.39 -2.27
C SER A 933 -0.10 -39.99 -0.87
N LEU A 934 -0.72 -39.27 0.06
CA LEU A 934 -0.71 -39.55 1.50
C LEU A 934 -2.07 -39.92 2.08
N GLY A 935 -3.18 -39.59 1.40
CA GLY A 935 -4.55 -39.65 1.95
C GLY A 935 -5.02 -38.28 2.45
N GLU A 936 -6.29 -38.14 2.84
CA GLU A 936 -6.82 -36.85 3.34
C GLU A 936 -6.39 -36.52 4.77
N ASP A 937 -6.08 -37.53 5.59
CA ASP A 937 -5.69 -37.43 6.99
C ASP A 937 -4.51 -36.47 7.22
N ILE A 938 -3.60 -36.39 6.26
CA ILE A 938 -2.45 -35.48 6.28
C ILE A 938 -2.87 -34.00 6.41
N LEU A 939 -4.08 -33.64 5.94
CA LEU A 939 -4.63 -32.29 6.07
C LEU A 939 -4.97 -31.91 7.52
N MET A 940 -5.07 -32.88 8.42
CA MET A 940 -5.24 -32.65 9.87
C MET A 940 -3.93 -32.23 10.56
N THR A 941 -2.79 -32.29 9.87
CA THR A 941 -1.47 -31.93 10.43
C THR A 941 -1.20 -30.43 10.39
N ASP A 942 -0.60 -29.91 11.47
CA ASP A 942 -0.19 -28.50 11.53
C ASP A 942 0.89 -28.16 10.49
N TYR A 943 1.76 -29.13 10.15
CA TYR A 943 2.75 -29.00 9.08
C TYR A 943 2.10 -28.76 7.72
N THR A 944 1.05 -29.52 7.37
CA THR A 944 0.36 -29.32 6.08
C THR A 944 -0.39 -27.98 6.03
N TRP A 945 -0.95 -27.52 7.15
CA TRP A 945 -1.53 -26.18 7.24
C TRP A 945 -0.48 -25.06 7.10
N GLN A 946 0.69 -25.20 7.74
CA GLN A 946 1.80 -24.25 7.60
C GLN A 946 2.36 -24.23 6.18
N ALA A 947 2.51 -25.40 5.57
CA ALA A 947 2.94 -25.53 4.18
C ALA A 947 1.90 -24.89 3.24
N TYR A 948 0.62 -25.24 3.35
CA TYR A 948 -0.48 -24.65 2.54
C TYR A 948 -0.58 -23.12 2.66
N SER A 949 -0.54 -22.60 3.90
CA SER A 949 -0.67 -21.15 4.14
C SER A 949 0.53 -20.36 3.61
N ARG A 950 1.72 -20.97 3.55
CA ARG A 950 2.94 -20.41 2.95
C ARG A 950 3.07 -20.71 1.45
N PHE A 951 2.41 -21.74 0.94
CA PHE A 951 2.51 -22.16 -0.47
C PHE A 951 2.06 -21.03 -1.41
N LYS A 952 2.86 -20.81 -2.45
CA LYS A 952 2.74 -19.74 -3.45
C LYS A 952 3.29 -20.29 -4.75
N ALA A 953 2.90 -19.70 -5.88
CA ALA A 953 3.37 -20.07 -7.20
C ALA A 953 4.92 -20.10 -7.31
N SER A 954 5.64 -19.23 -6.58
CA SER A 954 7.11 -19.21 -6.56
C SER A 954 7.79 -20.48 -6.01
N HIS A 955 7.07 -21.39 -5.34
CA HIS A 955 7.68 -22.62 -4.78
C HIS A 955 7.67 -23.80 -5.76
N VAL A 956 6.95 -23.68 -6.89
CA VAL A 956 6.87 -24.70 -7.95
C VAL A 956 7.29 -24.13 -9.30
N ILE A 957 7.23 -22.80 -9.44
CA ILE A 957 7.68 -22.08 -10.62
C ILE A 957 9.09 -21.52 -10.36
N PHE A 958 10.10 -22.35 -10.59
CA PHE A 958 11.53 -22.02 -10.40
C PHE A 958 12.13 -21.09 -11.47
N SER A 959 11.32 -20.50 -12.34
CA SER A 959 11.75 -19.59 -13.40
C SER A 959 10.87 -18.35 -13.44
N ASP A 960 11.49 -17.17 -13.34
CA ASP A 960 10.80 -15.89 -13.37
C ASP A 960 10.03 -15.67 -14.69
N ARG A 961 10.54 -16.25 -15.78
CA ARG A 961 9.87 -16.31 -17.09
C ARG A 961 8.53 -17.06 -17.00
N LEU A 962 8.53 -18.25 -16.40
CA LEU A 962 7.32 -19.04 -16.17
C LEU A 962 6.41 -18.38 -15.13
N TYR A 963 6.96 -17.71 -14.11
CA TYR A 963 6.16 -16.99 -13.11
C TYR A 963 5.42 -15.78 -13.72
N ARG A 964 5.95 -15.22 -14.81
CA ARG A 964 5.29 -14.17 -15.61
C ARG A 964 4.26 -14.72 -16.61
N THR A 965 4.35 -15.98 -17.05
CA THR A 965 3.33 -16.56 -17.95
C THR A 965 1.94 -16.53 -17.30
N LYS A 966 0.91 -16.18 -18.09
CA LYS A 966 -0.49 -16.20 -17.59
C LYS A 966 -0.99 -17.62 -17.34
N ASN A 967 -0.44 -18.56 -18.12
CA ASN A 967 -0.85 -19.94 -18.18
C ASN A 967 0.19 -20.74 -17.40
N ILE A 968 -0.20 -21.24 -16.24
CA ILE A 968 0.62 -22.14 -15.43
C ILE A 968 0.02 -23.54 -15.57
N GLU A 969 0.86 -24.55 -15.79
CA GLU A 969 0.43 -25.93 -15.99
C GLU A 969 0.75 -26.79 -14.77
N GLN A 970 -0.08 -27.82 -14.51
CA GLN A 970 0.12 -28.71 -13.36
C GLN A 970 1.46 -29.46 -13.42
N ALA A 971 2.07 -29.65 -14.60
CA ALA A 971 3.41 -30.23 -14.78
C ALA A 971 4.52 -29.42 -14.06
N LEU A 972 4.27 -28.16 -13.69
CA LEU A 972 5.20 -27.39 -12.84
C LEU A 972 5.29 -27.97 -11.41
N MET A 973 4.35 -28.85 -11.03
CA MET A 973 4.42 -29.64 -9.79
C MET A 973 5.35 -30.85 -9.90
N ASP A 974 5.81 -31.27 -11.09
CA ASP A 974 6.58 -32.51 -11.27
C ASP A 974 7.82 -32.61 -10.37
N PRO A 975 8.64 -31.55 -10.15
CA PRO A 975 9.74 -31.60 -9.19
C PRO A 975 9.28 -31.80 -7.74
N PHE A 976 8.14 -31.21 -7.36
CA PHE A 976 7.53 -31.41 -6.05
C PHE A 976 6.97 -32.82 -5.90
N LEU A 977 6.26 -33.35 -6.90
CA LEU A 977 5.74 -34.72 -6.94
C LEU A 977 6.88 -35.75 -6.88
N HIS A 978 7.97 -35.50 -7.61
CA HIS A 978 9.18 -36.33 -7.53
C HIS A 978 9.77 -36.31 -6.12
N SER A 979 9.97 -35.13 -5.53
CA SER A 979 10.48 -34.99 -4.15
C SER A 979 9.57 -35.66 -3.12
N LEU A 980 8.24 -35.50 -3.27
CA LEU A 980 7.22 -36.13 -2.43
C LEU A 980 7.27 -37.65 -2.56
N SER A 981 7.40 -38.20 -3.77
CA SER A 981 7.55 -39.66 -4.00
C SER A 981 8.78 -40.25 -3.30
N GLN A 982 9.84 -39.45 -3.13
CA GLN A 982 11.06 -39.84 -2.42
C GLN A 982 11.00 -39.60 -0.90
N HIS A 983 9.95 -38.95 -0.40
CA HIS A 983 9.82 -38.58 1.00
C HIS A 983 9.73 -39.83 1.92
N PRO A 984 10.42 -39.85 3.07
CA PRO A 984 10.43 -41.01 3.96
C PRO A 984 9.04 -41.56 4.36
N ILE A 985 8.00 -40.71 4.45
CA ILE A 985 6.63 -41.13 4.77
C ILE A 985 6.06 -42.13 3.74
N LEU A 986 6.34 -41.95 2.44
CA LEU A 986 5.82 -42.83 1.40
C LEU A 986 6.63 -44.12 1.27
N LYS A 987 7.90 -44.11 1.69
CA LYS A 987 8.79 -45.27 1.61
C LYS A 987 8.38 -46.35 2.62
N ARG A 988 8.07 -47.55 2.12
CA ARG A 988 7.59 -48.66 2.96
C ARG A 988 8.62 -49.05 4.02
N GLY A 989 8.15 -49.20 5.27
CA GLY A 989 8.94 -49.71 6.39
C GLY A 989 9.84 -48.71 7.13
N THR A 990 9.95 -47.46 6.66
CA THR A 990 10.66 -46.38 7.39
C THR A 990 9.99 -46.10 8.74
N SER A 991 10.75 -45.52 9.68
CA SER A 991 10.18 -44.96 10.92
C SER A 991 9.12 -43.91 10.60
N ALA A 992 9.46 -42.94 9.75
CA ALA A 992 8.57 -41.89 9.27
C ALA A 992 7.20 -42.40 8.76
N GLN A 993 7.16 -43.50 8.00
CA GLN A 993 5.90 -44.11 7.56
C GLN A 993 5.14 -44.77 8.71
N LYS A 994 5.83 -45.52 9.59
CA LYS A 994 5.19 -46.21 10.74
C LYS A 994 4.56 -45.19 11.69
N THR A 995 5.29 -44.12 11.97
CA THR A 995 4.84 -42.91 12.65
C THR A 995 3.60 -42.34 11.94
N TYR A 996 3.68 -41.97 10.65
CA TYR A 996 2.53 -41.42 9.93
C TYR A 996 1.28 -42.33 9.95
N LYS A 997 1.44 -43.65 9.84
CA LYS A 997 0.32 -44.60 9.98
C LYS A 997 -0.30 -44.61 11.37
N ARG A 998 0.51 -44.52 12.44
CA ARG A 998 -0.01 -44.34 13.81
C ARG A 998 -0.78 -43.02 13.92
N LEU A 999 -0.33 -41.95 13.25
CA LEU A 999 -1.06 -40.68 13.21
C LEU A 999 -2.42 -40.79 12.50
N CYS A 1000 -2.50 -41.50 11.37
CA CYS A 1000 -3.77 -41.79 10.71
C CYS A 1000 -4.72 -42.58 11.61
N ASN A 1001 -4.25 -43.68 12.22
CA ASN A 1001 -5.04 -44.54 13.10
C ASN A 1001 -5.56 -43.84 14.38
N LEU A 1002 -5.07 -42.64 14.69
CA LEU A 1002 -5.53 -41.80 15.80
C LEU A 1002 -6.64 -40.84 15.40
N ILE A 1003 -6.83 -40.58 14.10
CA ILE A 1003 -7.96 -39.81 13.59
C ILE A 1003 -9.16 -40.78 13.54
N PRO A 1004 -10.28 -40.48 14.23
CA PRO A 1004 -11.42 -41.39 14.25
C PRO A 1004 -12.00 -41.60 12.84
N ASP A 1005 -12.40 -42.83 12.50
CA ASP A 1005 -13.03 -43.19 11.22
C ASP A 1005 -14.34 -42.41 10.91
N SER A 1006 -14.87 -41.68 11.89
CA SER A 1006 -16.07 -40.84 11.78
C SER A 1006 -15.79 -39.40 11.28
N VAL A 1007 -14.60 -39.11 10.74
CA VAL A 1007 -14.08 -37.76 10.41
C VAL A 1007 -13.70 -37.61 8.94
#